data_AF-A0A0K6HYD9-F1
#
_entry.id   AF-A0A0K6HYD9-F1
#
_cell.length_a   1.000
_cell.length_b   1.000
_cell.length_c   1.000
_cell.angle_alpha   90.00
_cell.angle_beta   90.00
_cell.angle_gamma   90.00
#
_symmetry.space_group_name_H-M   'P 1'
#
loop_
_entity.id
_entity.type
_entity.pdbx_description
1 polymer ?
#
loop_
_entity_poly.entity_id
_entity_poly.type
_entity_poly.pdbx_seq_one_letter_code
_entity_poly.pdbx_strand_id
1 'polypeptide(L)'
;MQTSFFNARMDRLHPSNQARRPQKAVLALNLVGYAIGALTLLGYGLLGLIPLVVSAAYLVAGALLNIALYAWIVRLPDTEVREKAYPTFVFLLSNVALQLGFAVWQPRIAFIAMLILIGIVPLEVLRMRRRQIVGLYALIAVMTLVALLLSPDGWNVPAQGWMQEVLLWVAFAEALGFATAAQLFKQRFSRSLVQHHQQIQNDYKTFRTIAYRDDLTGLPNRRAFMQQLAEELRKHPERALAVGMIDLDRFKIVNDRLGHAIGDQLLVAVGQRLRGVLRQGDVLARLGGDEFVVMLSQYASLDHLRTVADRLIKCMEQEFVVQSHALQIGLSLGIVIQQQQQPADAPTLMRRADLAMYAAKEHGRQQYRIFDQHMEDALQRRTHTLQWVLEALREDRLELHYQPILSFDRTAKTHGVTVSGAEALLRLRDANGIHAAGAFESVLDDEQIGVPVGRMVLAKALEQAQRWHLEGRDIQISINVSPRHFLDPQFLSDLRVALERHPACPPDRLILEVTEHGSELDSRMASFVVNRCRSLGVRVALDDFGTGSASLIHLQQLEVSSVKIDRSFTRDLFTSGAGLSITYGLLRTASLMGLKVVAEGVSSPQHALALAAMSCTRFQGYAIAKPMSDVEMEHWLDHWQDLLPWAALLPRQAEISPDAIHALVQHNNTLLHAERGTISVEERALLLQPDGHEHCALGAWCHANSSLYSKRPGFLRLMREHHQIHSRLREYLTENHTDDEKVDKHVLAEQSRAIRHQFWNLILLGVGQGTEQSPFDAPVPDRKADRQPLNLVS
;
A
#
# COMPACT_ATOMS: atom_id res chain seq x y z
N MET A 1 -3.07 31.20 -11.18
CA MET A 1 -3.64 32.42 -10.54
C MET A 1 -3.50 32.44 -9.02
N GLN A 2 -3.63 31.31 -8.30
CA GLN A 2 -3.47 31.27 -6.82
C GLN A 2 -2.03 31.44 -6.30
N THR A 3 -1.01 31.12 -7.10
CA THR A 3 0.42 31.32 -6.74
C THR A 3 0.86 32.79 -6.73
N SER A 4 0.24 33.63 -7.57
CA SER A 4 0.48 35.09 -7.57
C SER A 4 -0.11 35.78 -6.34
N PHE A 5 -1.29 35.31 -5.88
CA PHE A 5 -1.93 35.84 -4.67
C PHE A 5 -1.21 35.42 -3.39
N PHE A 6 -0.57 34.25 -3.36
CA PHE A 6 0.18 33.77 -2.20
C PHE A 6 1.52 34.50 -2.04
N ASN A 7 2.24 34.74 -3.14
CA ASN A 7 3.48 35.53 -3.13
C ASN A 7 3.22 37.00 -2.75
N ALA A 8 2.11 37.59 -3.20
CA ALA A 8 1.72 38.96 -2.85
C ALA A 8 1.28 39.13 -1.38
N ARG A 9 0.99 38.04 -0.66
CA ARG A 9 0.62 38.04 0.76
C ARG A 9 1.81 37.73 1.68
N MET A 10 2.75 36.89 1.22
CA MET A 10 4.01 36.60 1.92
C MET A 10 4.99 37.78 1.90
N ASP A 11 5.07 38.53 0.80
CA ASP A 11 5.89 39.77 0.75
C ASP A 11 5.42 40.84 1.75
N ARG A 12 4.14 40.80 2.16
CA ARG A 12 3.56 41.72 3.16
C ARG A 12 3.82 41.29 4.61
N LEU A 13 4.17 40.04 4.86
CA LEU A 13 4.38 39.49 6.20
C LEU A 13 5.86 39.42 6.61
N HIS A 14 6.79 39.75 5.70
CA HIS A 14 8.21 39.85 6.02
C HIS A 14 8.47 40.98 7.05
N PRO A 15 9.08 40.73 8.21
CA PRO A 15 9.37 41.76 9.22
C PRO A 15 10.27 42.89 8.70
N SER A 16 11.01 42.65 7.62
CA SER A 16 11.82 43.66 6.90
C SER A 16 11.00 44.64 6.06
N ASN A 17 9.74 44.33 5.75
CA ASN A 17 8.81 45.18 4.99
C ASN A 17 7.85 46.00 5.87
N GLN A 18 7.89 45.82 7.19
CA GLN A 18 7.34 46.82 8.10
C GLN A 18 8.28 48.03 8.12
N ALA A 19 8.09 48.94 7.15
CA ALA A 19 8.75 50.23 7.13
C ALA A 19 8.65 50.88 8.52
N ARG A 20 9.78 51.04 9.21
CA ARG A 20 9.84 51.70 10.52
C ARG A 20 9.05 53.01 10.47
N ARG A 21 8.18 53.26 11.44
CA ARG A 21 7.34 54.47 11.57
C ARG A 21 8.09 55.75 11.14
N PRO A 22 7.44 56.58 10.30
CA PRO A 22 7.64 58.01 10.21
C PRO A 22 8.06 58.75 11.48
N GLN A 23 7.18 58.82 12.46
CA GLN A 23 6.37 60.03 12.35
C GLN A 23 6.60 61.23 13.28
N LYS A 24 7.55 61.28 14.24
CA LYS A 24 7.69 62.50 15.09
C LYS A 24 9.11 62.86 15.52
N ALA A 25 9.94 61.86 15.84
CA ALA A 25 11.27 62.09 16.41
C ALA A 25 12.26 62.75 15.42
N VAL A 26 12.18 62.42 14.13
CA VAL A 26 13.08 62.99 13.10
C VAL A 26 12.70 64.44 12.78
N LEU A 27 11.41 64.72 12.67
CA LEU A 27 10.89 66.08 12.46
C LEU A 27 11.21 66.99 13.65
N ALA A 28 11.17 66.44 14.87
CA ALA A 28 11.64 67.12 16.08
C ALA A 28 13.16 67.37 16.07
N LEU A 29 13.98 66.41 15.62
CA LEU A 29 15.43 66.61 15.49
C LEU A 29 15.79 67.69 14.45
N ASN A 30 15.06 67.78 13.34
CA ASN A 30 15.26 68.83 12.34
C ASN A 30 14.89 70.22 12.89
N LEU A 31 13.83 70.32 13.68
CA LEU A 31 13.51 71.55 14.41
C LEU A 31 14.60 71.94 15.40
N VAL A 32 15.19 70.97 16.10
CA VAL A 32 16.33 71.20 17.00
C VAL A 32 17.54 71.68 16.21
N GLY A 33 17.86 71.06 15.06
CA GLY A 33 18.95 71.50 14.19
C GLY A 33 18.75 72.93 13.67
N TYR A 34 17.53 73.27 13.24
CA TYR A 34 17.18 74.64 12.85
C TYR A 34 17.30 75.61 14.04
N ALA A 35 16.77 75.25 15.22
CA ALA A 35 16.84 76.09 16.42
C ALA A 35 18.28 76.38 16.83
N ILE A 36 19.16 75.38 16.78
CA ILE A 36 20.60 75.54 17.01
C ILE A 36 21.17 76.53 15.98
N GLY A 37 20.96 76.30 14.68
CA GLY A 37 21.48 77.20 13.64
C GLY A 37 20.97 78.64 13.74
N ALA A 38 19.70 78.81 14.10
CA ALA A 38 19.09 80.13 14.25
C ALA A 38 19.57 80.85 15.53
N LEU A 39 19.80 80.12 16.63
CA LEU A 39 20.45 80.66 17.83
C LEU A 39 21.90 81.06 17.57
N THR A 40 22.62 80.29 16.74
CA THR A 40 23.99 80.64 16.31
C THR A 40 24.00 81.96 15.54
N LEU A 41 23.07 82.17 14.60
CA LEU A 41 22.93 83.44 13.87
C LEU A 41 22.54 84.61 14.76
N LEU A 42 21.67 84.39 15.75
CA LEU A 42 21.35 85.39 16.75
C LEU A 42 22.61 85.77 17.55
N GLY A 43 23.41 84.78 17.95
CA GLY A 43 24.70 84.97 18.60
C GLY A 43 25.65 85.83 17.75
N TYR A 44 25.73 85.59 16.44
CA TYR A 44 26.49 86.44 15.52
C TYR A 44 25.96 87.87 15.45
N GLY A 45 24.64 88.05 15.50
CA GLY A 45 24.03 89.38 15.59
C GLY A 45 24.42 90.11 16.87
N LEU A 46 24.43 89.42 18.01
CA LEU A 46 24.81 89.98 19.31
C LEU A 46 26.30 90.33 19.38
N LEU A 47 27.15 89.57 18.69
CA LEU A 47 28.59 89.84 18.57
C LEU A 47 28.93 90.93 17.55
N GLY A 48 27.92 91.51 16.88
CA GLY A 48 28.10 92.57 15.87
C GLY A 48 28.63 92.06 14.52
N LEU A 49 28.69 90.75 14.30
CA LEU A 49 29.13 90.14 13.04
C LEU A 49 28.09 90.29 11.92
N ILE A 50 26.82 90.41 12.30
CA ILE A 50 25.66 90.55 11.41
C ILE A 50 24.74 91.64 12.00
N PRO A 51 24.04 92.47 11.19
CA PRO A 51 23.04 93.37 11.75
C PRO A 51 22.00 92.59 12.56
N LEU A 52 21.80 92.97 13.83
CA LEU A 52 20.90 92.27 14.74
C LEU A 52 19.46 92.14 14.19
N VAL A 53 19.02 93.13 13.41
CA VAL A 53 17.71 93.12 12.72
C VAL A 53 17.62 91.95 11.73
N VAL A 54 18.71 91.64 11.02
CA VAL A 54 18.75 90.56 10.02
C VAL A 54 18.75 89.20 10.70
N SER A 55 19.53 89.02 11.78
CA SER A 55 19.56 87.75 12.52
C SER A 55 18.23 87.47 13.24
N ALA A 56 17.61 88.50 13.81
CA ALA A 56 16.27 88.41 14.40
C ALA A 56 15.21 88.07 13.33
N ALA A 57 15.26 88.73 12.17
CA ALA A 57 14.35 88.45 11.07
C ALA A 57 14.49 87.00 10.56
N TYR A 58 15.71 86.47 10.47
CA TYR A 58 15.95 85.09 10.06
C TYR A 58 15.40 84.07 11.08
N LEU A 59 15.64 84.31 12.37
CA LEU A 59 15.11 83.47 13.45
C LEU A 59 13.59 83.41 13.39
N VAL A 60 12.92 84.56 13.27
CA VAL A 60 11.46 84.62 13.23
C VAL A 60 10.91 83.97 11.95
N ALA A 61 11.44 84.35 10.79
CA ALA A 61 10.93 83.86 9.51
C ALA A 61 11.11 82.34 9.37
N GLY A 62 12.27 81.80 9.76
CA GLY A 62 12.48 80.36 9.66
C GLY A 62 11.81 79.57 10.78
N ALA A 63 11.62 80.13 11.97
CA ALA A 63 10.79 79.47 12.99
C ALA A 63 9.34 79.34 12.50
N LEU A 64 8.76 80.41 11.94
CA LEU A 64 7.41 80.38 11.38
C LEU A 64 7.30 79.38 10.23
N LEU A 65 8.26 79.37 9.31
CA LEU A 65 8.29 78.43 8.19
C LEU A 65 8.37 76.97 8.67
N ASN A 66 9.28 76.67 9.60
CA ASN A 66 9.48 75.29 10.07
C ASN A 66 8.31 74.81 10.92
N ILE A 67 7.67 75.68 11.71
CA ILE A 67 6.43 75.35 12.43
C ILE A 67 5.29 75.05 11.43
N ALA A 68 5.14 75.87 10.39
CA ALA A 68 4.13 75.66 9.36
C ALA A 68 4.34 74.35 8.59
N LEU A 69 5.57 74.06 8.18
CA LEU A 69 5.93 72.82 7.50
C LEU A 69 5.75 71.61 8.43
N TYR A 70 6.10 71.73 9.71
CA TYR A 70 5.86 70.68 10.71
C TYR A 70 4.36 70.37 10.83
N ALA A 71 3.54 71.41 10.99
CA ALA A 71 2.09 71.27 11.09
C ALA A 71 1.47 70.66 9.83
N TRP A 72 2.01 70.99 8.65
CA TRP A 72 1.59 70.40 7.38
C TRP A 72 1.94 68.92 7.28
N ILE A 73 3.20 68.54 7.56
CA ILE A 73 3.66 67.14 7.46
C ILE A 73 2.92 66.23 8.45
N VAL A 74 2.65 66.69 9.67
CA VAL A 74 1.92 65.92 10.68
C VAL A 74 0.46 65.67 10.29
N ARG A 75 -0.12 66.49 9.39
CA ARG A 75 -1.49 66.31 8.87
C ARG A 75 -1.58 65.37 7.66
N LEU A 76 -0.46 64.95 7.07
CA LEU A 76 -0.46 64.03 5.93
C LEU A 76 -0.74 62.57 6.37
N PRO A 77 -1.47 61.77 5.55
CA PRO A 77 -1.69 60.36 5.84
C PRO A 77 -0.38 59.58 5.92
N ASP A 78 -0.29 58.62 6.85
CA ASP A 78 0.93 57.84 7.10
C ASP A 78 1.45 57.07 5.87
N THR A 79 0.56 56.73 4.94
CA THR A 79 0.88 56.08 3.65
C THR A 79 1.59 57.03 2.69
N GLU A 80 1.14 58.28 2.58
CA GLU A 80 1.78 59.28 1.73
C GLU A 80 3.16 59.69 2.24
N VAL A 81 3.31 59.82 3.56
CA VAL A 81 4.59 60.13 4.21
C VAL A 81 5.60 58.98 4.07
N ARG A 82 5.13 57.72 3.97
CA ARG A 82 5.99 56.55 3.82
C ARG A 82 6.40 56.26 2.39
N GLU A 83 5.51 56.44 1.43
CA GLU A 83 5.76 56.01 0.04
C GLU A 83 6.25 57.14 -0.86
N LYS A 84 5.91 58.41 -0.56
CA LYS A 84 6.24 59.53 -1.44
C LYS A 84 7.33 60.42 -0.82
N ALA A 85 8.41 60.65 -1.57
CA ALA A 85 9.54 61.46 -1.11
C ALA A 85 9.27 62.99 -1.11
N TYR A 86 8.18 63.44 -1.73
CA TYR A 86 7.93 64.88 -1.95
C TYR A 86 7.77 65.73 -0.67
N PRO A 87 7.20 65.26 0.46
CA PRO A 87 7.06 66.10 1.65
C PRO A 87 8.41 66.51 2.24
N THR A 88 9.38 65.60 2.23
CA THR A 88 10.78 65.88 2.60
C THR A 88 11.42 66.88 1.62
N PHE A 89 11.19 66.74 0.31
CA PHE A 89 11.71 67.68 -0.68
C PHE A 89 11.10 69.08 -0.50
N VAL A 90 9.80 69.20 -0.24
CA VAL A 90 9.14 70.48 0.01
C VAL A 90 9.70 71.13 1.27
N PHE A 91 9.88 70.37 2.36
CA PHE A 91 10.50 70.85 3.58
C PHE A 91 11.90 71.43 3.35
N LEU A 92 12.71 70.68 2.60
CA LEU A 92 14.11 71.02 2.40
C LEU A 92 14.27 72.17 1.40
N LEU A 93 13.53 72.16 0.29
CA LEU A 93 13.50 73.27 -0.68
C LEU A 93 12.98 74.57 -0.06
N SER A 94 12.01 74.50 0.85
CA SER A 94 11.47 75.70 1.52
C SER A 94 12.53 76.35 2.42
N ASN A 95 13.26 75.54 3.20
CA ASN A 95 14.36 76.05 4.04
C ASN A 95 15.52 76.60 3.20
N VAL A 96 15.84 75.92 2.11
CA VAL A 96 16.84 76.35 1.13
C VAL A 96 16.44 77.67 0.46
N ALA A 97 15.17 77.84 0.08
CA ALA A 97 14.63 79.08 -0.49
C ALA A 97 14.64 80.24 0.51
N LEU A 98 14.29 79.97 1.78
CA LEU A 98 14.40 80.95 2.85
C LEU A 98 15.84 81.46 2.98
N GLN A 99 16.82 80.55 3.01
CA GLN A 99 18.23 80.93 3.10
C GLN A 99 18.70 81.75 1.89
N LEU A 100 18.26 81.43 0.67
CA LEU A 100 18.51 82.27 -0.50
C LEU A 100 17.93 83.67 -0.35
N GLY A 101 16.70 83.79 0.15
CA GLY A 101 16.06 85.10 0.34
C GLY A 101 16.91 86.00 1.23
N PHE A 102 17.47 85.45 2.31
CA PHE A 102 18.37 86.19 3.20
C PHE A 102 19.76 86.43 2.59
N ALA A 103 20.29 85.48 1.82
CA ALA A 103 21.54 85.66 1.08
C ALA A 103 21.43 86.80 0.06
N VAL A 104 20.29 86.93 -0.62
CA VAL A 104 20.02 88.04 -1.55
C VAL A 104 19.82 89.36 -0.79
N TRP A 105 19.12 89.32 0.36
CA TRP A 105 18.90 90.52 1.18
C TRP A 105 20.19 91.07 1.80
N GLN A 106 21.15 90.21 2.14
CA GLN A 106 22.45 90.57 2.70
C GLN A 106 23.59 89.73 2.08
N PRO A 107 24.08 90.10 0.89
CA PRO A 107 25.07 89.32 0.14
C PRO A 107 26.40 89.12 0.88
N ARG A 108 26.78 90.10 1.72
CA ARG A 108 28.05 90.09 2.47
C ARG A 108 28.18 88.93 3.46
N ILE A 109 27.07 88.33 3.88
CA ILE A 109 27.01 87.27 4.89
C ILE A 109 26.37 85.98 4.36
N ALA A 110 26.08 85.93 3.06
CA ALA A 110 25.46 84.79 2.38
C ALA A 110 26.20 83.46 2.62
N PHE A 111 27.53 83.51 2.77
CA PHE A 111 28.36 82.34 3.08
C PHE A 111 28.03 81.71 4.45
N ILE A 112 27.82 82.53 5.49
CA ILE A 112 27.49 82.05 6.85
C ILE A 112 26.09 81.42 6.85
N ALA A 113 25.14 82.01 6.13
CA ALA A 113 23.81 81.44 5.98
C ALA A 113 23.81 80.08 5.26
N MET A 114 24.74 79.87 4.32
CA MET A 114 24.91 78.61 3.58
C MET A 114 25.60 77.49 4.39
N LEU A 115 26.44 77.82 5.37
CA LEU A 115 27.05 76.81 6.27
C LEU A 115 26.01 76.06 7.11
N ILE A 116 24.93 76.74 7.50
CA ILE A 116 23.81 76.15 8.25
C ILE A 116 23.11 75.04 7.43
N LEU A 117 23.13 75.17 6.11
CA LEU A 117 22.61 74.17 5.17
C LEU A 117 23.40 72.85 5.26
N ILE A 118 24.69 72.91 5.56
CA ILE A 118 25.56 71.74 5.78
C ILE A 118 25.22 71.02 7.10
N GLY A 119 24.73 71.74 8.11
CA GLY A 119 24.29 71.17 9.39
C GLY A 119 22.90 70.54 9.37
N ILE A 120 22.00 71.01 8.50
CA ILE A 120 20.60 70.53 8.39
C ILE A 120 20.50 69.26 7.51
N VAL A 121 21.35 69.14 6.48
CA VAL A 121 21.31 68.04 5.51
C VAL A 121 21.73 66.64 6.03
N PRO A 122 22.61 66.45 7.03
CA PRO A 122 23.08 65.13 7.43
C PRO A 122 21.98 64.20 7.99
N LEU A 123 20.90 64.77 8.53
CA LEU A 123 19.83 64.02 9.19
C LEU A 123 18.77 63.46 8.22
N GLU A 124 18.49 64.14 7.10
CA GLU A 124 17.56 63.68 6.06
C GLU A 124 18.24 62.78 5.01
N VAL A 125 19.57 62.88 4.84
CA VAL A 125 20.38 62.01 3.97
C VAL A 125 20.28 60.52 4.37
N LEU A 126 19.83 60.23 5.59
CA LEU A 126 19.61 58.86 6.10
C LEU A 126 18.52 58.07 5.37
N ARG A 127 17.73 58.70 4.49
CA ARG A 127 16.59 58.04 3.80
C ARG A 127 16.54 58.23 2.28
N MET A 128 17.43 59.02 1.69
CA MET A 128 17.41 59.29 0.25
C MET A 128 18.19 58.23 -0.55
N ARG A 129 17.73 57.90 -1.77
CA ARG A 129 18.49 57.05 -2.70
C ARG A 129 19.80 57.77 -3.07
N ARG A 130 20.87 57.02 -3.35
CA ARG A 130 22.21 57.58 -3.65
C ARG A 130 22.20 58.72 -4.70
N ARG A 131 21.32 58.65 -5.71
CA ARG A 131 21.16 59.70 -6.73
C ARG A 131 20.50 60.99 -6.21
N GLN A 132 19.58 60.89 -5.26
CA GLN A 132 18.89 62.05 -4.65
C GLN A 132 19.82 62.82 -3.71
N ILE A 133 20.67 62.10 -2.97
CA ILE A 133 21.71 62.70 -2.12
C ILE A 133 22.68 63.52 -2.98
N VAL A 134 23.15 62.93 -4.09
CA VAL A 134 24.03 63.62 -5.04
C VAL A 134 23.34 64.84 -5.65
N GLY A 135 22.07 64.71 -6.08
CA GLY A 135 21.30 65.83 -6.62
C GLY A 135 21.11 66.97 -5.62
N LEU A 136 20.90 66.65 -4.34
CA LEU A 136 20.77 67.65 -3.29
C LEU A 136 22.09 68.38 -3.02
N TYR A 137 23.20 67.66 -2.86
CA TYR A 137 24.50 68.31 -2.68
C TYR A 137 24.91 69.13 -3.90
N ALA A 138 24.57 68.69 -5.11
CA ALA A 138 24.77 69.45 -6.34
C ALA A 138 23.93 70.74 -6.34
N LEU A 139 22.66 70.68 -5.91
CA LEU A 139 21.80 71.86 -5.80
C LEU A 139 22.37 72.87 -4.80
N ILE A 140 22.80 72.40 -3.63
CA ILE A 140 23.43 73.25 -2.61
C ILE A 140 24.70 73.90 -3.17
N ALA A 141 25.56 73.13 -3.84
CA ALA A 141 26.78 73.66 -4.44
C ALA A 141 26.50 74.72 -5.53
N VAL A 142 25.53 74.47 -6.42
CA VAL A 142 25.08 75.43 -7.45
C VAL A 142 24.53 76.69 -6.79
N MET A 143 23.76 76.55 -5.72
CA MET A 143 23.18 77.68 -5.02
C MET A 143 24.21 78.52 -4.29
N THR A 144 25.20 77.89 -3.65
CA THR A 144 26.35 78.57 -3.08
C THR A 144 27.12 79.33 -4.16
N LEU A 145 27.30 78.73 -5.35
CA LEU A 145 27.93 79.39 -6.48
C LEU A 145 27.14 80.62 -6.97
N VAL A 146 25.82 80.52 -7.06
CA VAL A 146 24.95 81.65 -7.45
C VAL A 146 25.01 82.78 -6.41
N ALA A 147 24.97 82.46 -5.11
CA ALA A 147 25.12 83.44 -4.05
C ALA A 147 26.50 84.13 -4.09
N LEU A 148 27.56 83.38 -4.41
CA LEU A 148 28.91 83.92 -4.60
C LEU A 148 28.98 84.88 -5.80
N LEU A 149 28.35 84.54 -6.92
CA LEU A 149 28.34 85.37 -8.14
C LEU A 149 27.54 86.66 -7.98
N LEU A 150 26.52 86.67 -7.12
CA LEU A 150 25.67 87.84 -6.86
C LEU A 150 26.26 88.80 -5.81
N SER A 151 27.40 88.45 -5.20
CA SER A 151 28.07 89.30 -4.20
C SER A 151 28.98 90.34 -4.87
N PRO A 152 28.66 91.65 -4.83
CA PRO A 152 29.35 92.67 -5.64
C PRO A 152 30.82 92.92 -5.27
N ASP A 153 31.21 92.63 -4.03
CA ASP A 153 32.49 93.05 -3.44
C ASP A 153 33.57 91.94 -3.40
N GLY A 154 33.32 90.77 -4.00
CA GLY A 154 34.30 89.67 -4.16
C GLY A 154 35.15 89.31 -2.92
N TRP A 155 34.81 88.22 -2.21
CA TRP A 155 35.61 87.57 -1.13
C TRP A 155 36.15 88.45 0.02
N ASN A 156 35.90 89.76 0.06
CA ASN A 156 36.30 90.58 1.20
C ASN A 156 35.30 90.39 2.34
N VAL A 157 35.56 89.39 3.19
CA VAL A 157 34.94 89.32 4.52
C VAL A 157 35.39 90.59 5.27
N PRO A 158 34.48 91.52 5.61
CA PRO A 158 34.86 92.78 6.23
C PRO A 158 35.12 92.54 7.71
N ALA A 159 36.25 91.91 8.01
CA ALA A 159 36.67 91.62 9.37
C ALA A 159 38.18 91.85 9.45
N GLN A 160 38.59 92.96 10.09
CA GLN A 160 39.96 93.10 10.56
C GLN A 160 40.02 92.68 12.02
N GLY A 161 41.04 91.90 12.39
CA GLY A 161 41.31 91.47 13.76
C GLY A 161 40.54 90.21 14.19
N TRP A 162 40.20 90.14 15.48
CA TRP A 162 39.67 88.96 16.18
C TRP A 162 38.42 88.31 15.53
N MET A 163 37.64 89.06 14.74
CA MET A 163 36.47 88.53 14.04
C MET A 163 36.80 87.47 12.98
N GLN A 164 37.95 87.55 12.31
CA GLN A 164 38.38 86.51 11.34
C GLN A 164 38.72 85.19 12.03
N GLU A 165 39.40 85.25 13.18
CA GLU A 165 39.74 84.06 13.96
C GLU A 165 38.48 83.34 14.44
N VAL A 166 37.48 84.08 14.92
CA VAL A 166 36.20 83.50 15.35
C VAL A 166 35.48 82.78 14.21
N LEU A 167 35.45 83.36 13.00
CA LEU A 167 34.80 82.74 11.83
C LEU A 167 35.52 81.47 11.37
N LEU A 168 36.85 81.44 11.43
CA LEU A 168 37.65 80.24 11.11
C LEU A 168 37.41 79.12 12.14
N TRP A 169 37.36 79.44 13.43
CA TRP A 169 37.08 78.46 14.48
C TRP A 169 35.67 77.88 14.38
N VAL A 170 34.69 78.70 13.99
CA VAL A 170 33.33 78.24 13.69
C VAL A 170 33.34 77.24 12.53
N ALA A 171 33.94 77.61 11.40
CA ALA A 171 33.98 76.75 10.21
C ALA A 171 34.68 75.41 10.51
N PHE A 172 35.74 75.44 11.33
CA PHE A 172 36.44 74.24 11.79
C PHE A 172 35.55 73.35 12.68
N ALA A 173 34.85 73.93 13.65
CA ALA A 173 33.95 73.20 14.54
C ALA A 173 32.81 72.50 13.77
N GLU A 174 32.25 73.17 12.76
CA GLU A 174 31.21 72.60 11.89
C GLU A 174 31.74 71.44 11.04
N ALA A 175 32.91 71.59 10.42
CA ALA A 175 33.55 70.54 9.64
C ALA A 175 33.85 69.30 10.49
N LEU A 176 34.31 69.49 11.73
CA LEU A 176 34.58 68.40 12.68
C LEU A 176 33.28 67.68 13.11
N GLY A 177 32.22 68.43 13.38
CA GLY A 177 30.89 67.88 13.67
C GLY A 177 30.35 67.02 12.52
N PHE A 178 30.52 67.47 11.28
CA PHE A 178 30.12 66.69 10.10
C PHE A 178 30.93 65.40 9.94
N ALA A 179 32.26 65.48 10.08
CA ALA A 179 33.15 64.33 9.94
C ALA A 179 32.82 63.23 10.98
N THR A 180 32.61 63.61 12.24
CA THR A 180 32.27 62.66 13.32
C THR A 180 30.90 62.01 13.10
N ALA A 181 29.89 62.78 12.68
CA ALA A 181 28.57 62.25 12.33
C ALA A 181 28.64 61.24 11.17
N ALA A 182 29.40 61.54 10.12
CA ALA A 182 29.62 60.64 8.99
C ALA A 182 30.33 59.34 9.41
N GLN A 183 31.28 59.43 10.35
CA GLN A 183 32.04 58.29 10.83
C GLN A 183 31.19 57.34 11.70
N LEU A 184 30.36 57.90 12.60
CA LEU A 184 29.38 57.14 13.38
C LEU A 184 28.32 56.46 12.48
N PHE A 185 27.91 57.13 11.40
CA PHE A 185 27.01 56.56 10.40
C PHE A 185 27.61 55.34 9.71
N LYS A 186 28.86 55.45 9.21
CA LYS A 186 29.58 54.34 8.57
C LYS A 186 29.64 53.12 9.49
N GLN A 187 29.91 53.33 10.78
CA GLN A 187 29.99 52.24 11.75
C GLN A 187 28.63 51.58 12.03
N ARG A 188 27.55 52.36 12.23
CA ARG A 188 26.21 51.79 12.48
C ARG A 188 25.63 51.07 11.26
N PHE A 189 25.81 51.61 10.06
CA PHE A 189 25.29 51.02 8.83
C PHE A 189 25.98 49.69 8.49
N SER A 190 27.30 49.62 8.68
CA SER A 190 28.08 48.38 8.48
C SER A 190 27.60 47.25 9.39
N ARG A 191 27.38 47.51 10.69
CA ARG A 191 26.90 46.48 11.64
C ARG A 191 25.49 45.97 11.28
N SER A 192 24.58 46.87 10.91
CA SER A 192 23.21 46.50 10.55
C SER A 192 23.14 45.66 9.28
N LEU A 193 24.01 45.93 8.30
CA LEU A 193 24.09 45.15 7.06
C LEU A 193 24.55 43.71 7.30
N VAL A 194 25.59 43.53 8.12
CA VAL A 194 26.13 42.19 8.44
C VAL A 194 25.08 41.33 9.14
N GLN A 195 24.34 41.90 10.10
CA GLN A 195 23.28 41.19 10.82
C GLN A 195 22.12 40.78 9.90
N HIS A 196 21.68 41.66 8.99
CA HIS A 196 20.63 41.31 8.03
C HIS A 196 21.06 40.21 7.06
N HIS A 197 22.32 40.25 6.59
CA HIS A 197 22.83 39.20 5.71
C HIS A 197 22.86 37.83 6.42
N GLN A 198 23.29 37.80 7.69
CA GLN A 198 23.28 36.59 8.50
C GLN A 198 21.86 36.04 8.73
N GLN A 199 20.89 36.91 9.01
CA GLN A 199 19.50 36.50 9.20
C GLN A 199 18.93 35.85 7.93
N ILE A 200 19.12 36.48 6.76
CA ILE A 200 18.66 35.93 5.48
C ILE A 200 19.30 34.56 5.21
N GLN A 201 20.59 34.39 5.52
CA GLN A 201 21.25 33.09 5.35
C GLN A 201 20.71 32.02 6.30
N ASN A 202 20.41 32.37 7.56
CA ASN A 202 19.83 31.42 8.51
C ASN A 202 18.40 31.02 8.16
N ASP A 203 17.59 31.99 7.73
CA ASP A 203 16.22 31.75 7.27
C ASP A 203 16.25 30.87 6.00
N TYR A 204 17.17 31.13 5.08
CA TYR A 204 17.36 30.31 3.88
C TYR A 204 17.80 28.88 4.20
N LYS A 205 18.73 28.68 5.16
CA LYS A 205 19.14 27.35 5.63
C LYS A 205 17.97 26.59 6.25
N THR A 206 17.20 27.25 7.11
CA THR A 206 16.04 26.66 7.80
C THR A 206 14.95 26.29 6.79
N PHE A 207 14.63 27.18 5.86
CA PHE A 207 13.67 26.91 4.79
C PHE A 207 14.11 25.74 3.90
N ARG A 208 15.41 25.64 3.59
CA ARG A 208 15.96 24.52 2.81
C ARG A 208 15.87 23.19 3.56
N THR A 209 16.08 23.16 4.88
CA THR A 209 15.95 21.96 5.69
C THR A 209 14.49 21.47 5.72
N ILE A 210 13.54 22.36 5.99
CA ILE A 210 12.10 22.03 6.05
C ILE A 210 11.55 21.61 4.68
N ALA A 211 12.03 22.23 3.59
CA ALA A 211 11.53 21.92 2.25
C ALA A 211 11.99 20.54 1.73
N TYR A 212 13.06 19.97 2.26
CA TYR A 212 13.74 18.80 1.68
C TYR A 212 14.00 17.64 2.65
N ARG A 213 13.64 17.76 3.93
CA ARG A 213 13.74 16.67 4.89
C ARG A 213 12.38 16.33 5.50
N ASP A 214 12.26 15.08 5.94
CA ASP A 214 11.17 14.61 6.79
C ASP A 214 11.48 15.00 8.23
N ASP A 215 10.55 15.69 8.88
CA ASP A 215 10.77 16.27 10.22
C ASP A 215 10.97 15.22 11.32
N LEU A 216 10.36 14.03 11.15
CA LEU A 216 10.46 12.95 12.12
C LEU A 216 11.79 12.20 12.03
N THR A 217 12.14 11.72 10.84
CA THR A 217 13.30 10.82 10.63
C THR A 217 14.58 11.57 10.26
N GLY A 218 14.48 12.83 9.82
CA GLY A 218 15.60 13.61 9.30
C GLY A 218 16.11 13.15 7.93
N LEU A 219 15.50 12.11 7.35
CA LEU A 219 15.77 11.64 5.99
C LEU A 219 15.29 12.65 4.95
N PRO A 220 15.81 12.62 3.71
CA PRO A 220 15.18 13.30 2.58
C PRO A 220 13.68 12.99 2.49
N ASN A 221 12.87 13.99 2.17
CA ASN A 221 11.43 13.80 1.93
C ASN A 221 11.15 13.44 0.46
N ARG A 222 9.88 13.13 0.13
CA ARG A 222 9.43 12.83 -1.25
C ARG A 222 9.92 13.84 -2.28
N ARG A 223 9.86 15.15 -1.98
CA ARG A 223 10.29 16.22 -2.90
C ARG A 223 11.80 16.16 -3.17
N ALA A 224 12.61 15.96 -2.12
CA ALA A 224 14.06 15.83 -2.25
C ALA A 224 14.44 14.59 -3.09
N PHE A 225 13.80 13.46 -2.81
CA PHE A 225 14.05 12.22 -3.53
C PHE A 225 13.72 12.35 -5.02
N MET A 226 12.53 12.87 -5.36
CA MET A 226 12.11 13.04 -6.76
C MET A 226 13.04 13.98 -7.53
N GLN A 227 13.46 15.09 -6.89
CA GLN A 227 14.39 16.03 -7.52
C GLN A 227 15.75 15.38 -7.76
N GLN A 228 16.25 14.58 -6.81
CA GLN A 228 17.53 13.89 -6.96
C GLN A 228 17.47 12.77 -8.00
N LEU A 229 16.38 11.99 -8.02
CA LEU A 229 16.15 10.93 -9.02
C LEU A 229 16.10 11.51 -10.44
N ALA A 230 15.32 12.57 -10.66
CA ALA A 230 15.24 13.24 -11.96
C ALA A 230 16.60 13.80 -12.40
N GLU A 231 17.38 14.34 -11.46
CA GLU A 231 18.71 14.88 -11.73
C GLU A 231 19.72 13.78 -12.08
N GLU A 232 19.71 12.64 -11.38
CA GLU A 232 20.56 11.48 -11.70
C GLU A 232 20.22 10.90 -13.08
N LEU A 233 18.93 10.72 -13.39
CA LEU A 233 18.48 10.24 -14.71
C LEU A 233 18.92 11.17 -15.85
N ARG A 234 18.93 12.49 -15.61
CA ARG A 234 19.32 13.50 -16.60
C ARG A 234 20.84 13.62 -16.77
N LYS A 235 21.61 13.59 -15.67
CA LYS A 235 23.07 13.76 -15.70
C LYS A 235 23.82 12.49 -16.06
N HIS A 236 23.27 11.33 -15.71
CA HIS A 236 23.93 10.05 -15.84
C HIS A 236 23.00 9.00 -16.48
N PRO A 237 22.52 9.22 -17.72
CA PRO A 237 21.54 8.33 -18.36
C PRO A 237 22.06 6.90 -18.55
N GLU A 238 23.36 6.73 -18.75
CA GLU A 238 24.02 5.43 -18.92
C GLU A 238 24.31 4.71 -17.59
N ARG A 239 24.13 5.36 -16.44
CA ARG A 239 24.47 4.79 -15.14
C ARG A 239 23.40 3.80 -14.71
N ALA A 240 23.82 2.59 -14.34
CA ALA A 240 22.94 1.59 -13.74
C ALA A 240 22.28 2.17 -12.46
N LEU A 241 20.95 2.23 -12.48
CA LEU A 241 20.13 2.86 -11.45
C LEU A 241 18.92 1.99 -11.16
N ALA A 242 18.66 1.73 -9.88
CA ALA A 242 17.45 1.07 -9.43
C ALA A 242 16.76 1.90 -8.35
N VAL A 243 15.43 1.84 -8.31
CA VAL A 243 14.59 2.50 -7.31
C VAL A 243 13.82 1.43 -6.56
N GLY A 244 13.91 1.43 -5.23
CA GLY A 244 13.21 0.50 -4.34
C GLY A 244 12.16 1.23 -3.51
N MET A 245 10.88 0.86 -3.63
CA MET A 245 9.81 1.28 -2.73
C MET A 245 9.73 0.31 -1.55
N ILE A 246 9.62 0.84 -0.33
CA ILE A 246 9.61 0.08 0.92
C ILE A 246 8.37 0.48 1.72
N ASP A 247 7.64 -0.51 2.22
CA ASP A 247 6.52 -0.33 3.15
C ASP A 247 6.68 -1.27 4.34
N LEU A 248 6.36 -0.78 5.54
CA LEU A 248 6.49 -1.55 6.77
C LEU A 248 5.26 -2.43 7.00
N ASP A 249 5.47 -3.73 7.06
CA ASP A 249 4.38 -4.69 7.13
C ASP A 249 3.62 -4.55 8.44
N ARG A 250 2.30 -4.32 8.34
CA ARG A 250 1.36 -4.24 9.48
C ARG A 250 1.69 -3.14 10.50
N PHE A 251 2.38 -2.06 10.10
CA PHE A 251 2.71 -0.94 10.98
C PHE A 251 1.50 -0.32 11.68
N LYS A 252 0.33 -0.29 11.01
CA LYS A 252 -0.92 0.18 11.61
C LYS A 252 -1.28 -0.56 12.91
N ILE A 253 -1.01 -1.87 13.01
CA ILE A 253 -1.27 -2.66 14.22
C ILE A 253 -0.42 -2.15 15.40
N VAL A 254 0.80 -1.69 15.13
CA VAL A 254 1.68 -1.10 16.16
C VAL A 254 1.06 0.21 16.68
N ASN A 255 0.62 1.09 15.77
CA ASN A 255 -0.05 2.34 16.15
C ASN A 255 -1.33 2.09 16.94
N ASP A 256 -2.17 1.16 16.49
CA ASP A 256 -3.46 0.86 17.11
C ASP A 256 -3.30 0.25 18.51
N ARG A 257 -2.22 -0.52 18.75
CA ARG A 257 -1.97 -1.18 20.04
C ARG A 257 -1.16 -0.35 21.03
N LEU A 258 -0.14 0.38 20.55
CA LEU A 258 0.87 1.02 21.39
C LEU A 258 0.87 2.55 21.27
N GLY A 259 0.06 3.11 20.37
CA GLY A 259 -0.08 4.54 20.13
C GLY A 259 0.97 5.12 19.19
N HIS A 260 0.63 6.26 18.60
CA HIS A 260 1.46 6.92 17.57
C HIS A 260 2.85 7.32 18.06
N ALA A 261 3.04 7.65 19.34
CA ALA A 261 4.35 8.05 19.87
C ALA A 261 5.39 6.93 19.78
N ILE A 262 4.98 5.67 20.02
CA ILE A 262 5.85 4.49 19.86
C ILE A 262 6.08 4.20 18.38
N GLY A 263 5.03 4.32 17.55
CA GLY A 263 5.14 4.20 16.10
C GLY A 263 6.14 5.18 15.49
N ASP A 264 6.12 6.44 15.93
CA ASP A 264 7.03 7.48 15.45
C ASP A 264 8.49 7.18 15.78
N GLN A 265 8.76 6.69 16.99
CA GLN A 265 10.11 6.27 17.39
C GLN A 265 10.57 5.03 16.64
N LEU A 266 9.65 4.09 16.38
CA LEU A 266 9.93 2.93 15.53
C LEU A 266 10.32 3.38 14.12
N LEU A 267 9.62 4.34 13.52
CA LEU A 267 9.95 4.89 12.20
C LEU A 267 11.36 5.52 12.17
N VAL A 268 11.75 6.22 13.23
CA VAL A 268 13.11 6.77 13.36
C VAL A 268 14.15 5.64 13.43
N ALA A 269 13.90 4.61 14.25
CA ALA A 269 14.81 3.47 14.39
C ALA A 269 14.93 2.66 13.09
N VAL A 270 13.83 2.47 12.37
CA VAL A 270 13.80 1.84 11.04
C VAL A 270 14.60 2.65 10.04
N GLY A 271 14.38 3.97 9.97
CA GLY A 271 15.13 4.85 9.06
C GLY A 271 16.64 4.79 9.32
N GLN A 272 17.07 4.76 10.59
CA GLN A 272 18.48 4.61 10.97
C GLN A 272 19.04 3.24 10.56
N ARG A 273 18.30 2.16 10.81
CA ARG A 273 18.73 0.80 10.50
C ARG A 273 18.86 0.57 8.99
N LEU A 274 17.84 0.98 8.23
CA LEU A 274 17.88 0.95 6.76
C LEU A 274 19.04 1.79 6.21
N ARG A 275 19.32 2.97 6.80
CA ARG A 275 20.46 3.78 6.37
C ARG A 275 21.80 3.10 6.67
N GLY A 276 21.92 2.40 7.79
CA GLY A 276 23.14 1.70 8.20
C GLY A 276 23.55 0.55 7.28
N VAL A 277 22.60 -0.05 6.55
CA VAL A 277 22.87 -1.12 5.59
C VAL A 277 23.08 -0.61 4.15
N LEU A 278 22.94 0.70 3.90
CA LEU A 278 23.14 1.29 2.58
C LEU A 278 24.53 1.93 2.48
N ARG A 279 25.12 1.94 1.28
CA ARG A 279 26.41 2.61 1.06
C ARG A 279 26.21 4.12 0.93
N GLN A 280 27.31 4.87 1.03
CA GLN A 280 27.30 6.33 0.96
C GLN A 280 26.69 6.89 -0.36
N GLY A 281 26.83 6.16 -1.46
CA GLY A 281 26.28 6.54 -2.77
C GLY A 281 24.79 6.26 -2.97
N ASP A 282 24.17 5.44 -2.10
CA ASP A 282 22.74 5.17 -2.15
C ASP A 282 21.98 6.27 -1.40
N VAL A 283 20.73 6.52 -1.79
CA VAL A 283 19.87 7.54 -1.16
C VAL A 283 18.67 6.84 -0.55
N LEU A 284 18.45 7.04 0.75
CA LEU A 284 17.23 6.62 1.44
C LEU A 284 16.40 7.87 1.72
N ALA A 285 15.09 7.81 1.50
CA ALA A 285 14.15 8.87 1.78
C ALA A 285 12.88 8.29 2.42
N ARG A 286 12.12 9.14 3.12
CA ARG A 286 10.79 8.79 3.63
C ARG A 286 9.75 9.58 2.85
N LEU A 287 8.74 8.88 2.32
CA LEU A 287 7.71 9.50 1.50
C LEU A 287 6.55 10.07 2.34
N GLY A 288 6.31 9.47 3.51
CA GLY A 288 5.23 9.78 4.43
C GLY A 288 4.71 8.48 5.06
N GLY A 289 4.04 8.55 6.21
CA GLY A 289 3.52 7.36 6.89
C GLY A 289 4.64 6.34 7.20
N ASP A 290 4.43 5.10 6.79
CA ASP A 290 5.33 3.95 6.86
C ASP A 290 6.09 3.66 5.56
N GLU A 291 6.01 4.56 4.57
CA GLU A 291 6.64 4.39 3.26
C GLU A 291 8.05 5.02 3.21
N PHE A 292 9.02 4.21 2.80
CA PHE A 292 10.38 4.61 2.49
C PHE A 292 10.70 4.35 1.03
N VAL A 293 11.70 5.04 0.49
CA VAL A 293 12.20 4.78 -0.86
C VAL A 293 13.71 4.84 -0.87
N VAL A 294 14.33 3.92 -1.62
CA VAL A 294 15.77 3.84 -1.81
C VAL A 294 16.13 4.01 -3.29
N MET A 295 17.18 4.76 -3.56
CA MET A 295 17.81 4.84 -4.87
C MET A 295 19.19 4.18 -4.79
N LEU A 296 19.39 3.16 -5.62
CA LEU A 296 20.59 2.33 -5.68
C LEU A 296 21.33 2.61 -6.99
N SER A 297 22.42 3.37 -6.92
CA SER A 297 23.15 3.84 -8.10
C SER A 297 24.50 3.14 -8.25
N GLN A 298 24.95 2.78 -9.46
CA GLN A 298 26.19 1.97 -9.67
C GLN A 298 26.14 0.59 -9.00
N TYR A 299 25.08 -0.19 -9.22
CA TYR A 299 25.16 -1.63 -8.94
C TYR A 299 25.90 -2.34 -10.08
N ALA A 300 26.59 -3.43 -9.77
CA ALA A 300 27.50 -4.11 -10.71
C ALA A 300 26.79 -5.21 -11.52
N SER A 301 25.74 -5.80 -10.96
CA SER A 301 24.97 -6.88 -11.56
C SER A 301 23.61 -6.99 -10.87
N LEU A 302 22.70 -7.77 -11.45
CA LEU A 302 21.42 -8.12 -10.81
C LEU A 302 21.63 -8.85 -9.47
N ASP A 303 22.64 -9.71 -9.36
CA ASP A 303 22.92 -10.42 -8.11
C ASP A 303 23.41 -9.48 -7.00
N HIS A 304 24.12 -8.41 -7.35
CA HIS A 304 24.44 -7.35 -6.39
C HIS A 304 23.15 -6.67 -5.90
N LEU A 305 22.20 -6.37 -6.79
CA LEU A 305 20.93 -5.76 -6.42
C LEU A 305 20.12 -6.68 -5.48
N ARG A 306 20.04 -7.98 -5.80
CA ARG A 306 19.42 -9.01 -4.95
C ARG A 306 20.05 -9.07 -3.56
N THR A 307 21.38 -9.05 -3.50
CA THR A 307 22.12 -9.04 -2.23
C THR A 307 21.78 -7.81 -1.37
N VAL A 308 21.63 -6.63 -1.97
CA VAL A 308 21.21 -5.41 -1.25
C VAL A 308 19.76 -5.54 -0.76
N ALA A 309 18.87 -6.09 -1.58
CA ALA A 309 17.47 -6.32 -1.20
C ALA A 309 17.35 -7.31 -0.03
N ASP A 310 18.07 -8.43 -0.09
CA ASP A 310 18.14 -9.41 1.00
C ASP A 310 18.67 -8.78 2.27
N ARG A 311 19.68 -7.91 2.17
CA ARG A 311 20.24 -7.20 3.33
C ARG A 311 19.23 -6.24 3.96
N LEU A 312 18.44 -5.53 3.13
CA LEU A 312 17.39 -4.64 3.62
C LEU A 312 16.29 -5.41 4.36
N ILE A 313 15.86 -6.57 3.85
CA ILE A 313 14.87 -7.41 4.52
C ILE A 313 15.44 -8.02 5.80
N LYS A 314 16.62 -8.65 5.73
CA LYS A 314 17.26 -9.31 6.88
C LYS A 314 17.53 -8.36 8.05
N CYS A 315 17.84 -7.09 7.78
CA CYS A 315 18.06 -6.13 8.87
C CYS A 315 16.79 -5.86 9.71
N MET A 316 15.60 -6.17 9.17
CA MET A 316 14.34 -6.03 9.88
C MET A 316 14.00 -7.24 10.76
N GLU A 317 14.68 -8.38 10.57
CA GLU A 317 14.45 -9.59 11.39
C GLU A 317 14.83 -9.38 12.86
N GLN A 318 15.81 -8.51 13.12
CA GLN A 318 16.22 -8.16 14.48
C GLN A 318 15.15 -7.31 15.17
N GLU A 319 14.83 -7.62 16.43
CA GLU A 319 13.88 -6.83 17.22
C GLU A 319 14.29 -5.35 17.33
N PHE A 320 13.28 -4.47 17.35
CA PHE A 320 13.43 -3.06 17.69
C PHE A 320 13.07 -2.85 19.16
N VAL A 321 13.99 -2.30 19.94
CA VAL A 321 13.73 -1.93 21.33
C VAL A 321 13.37 -0.45 21.38
N VAL A 322 12.09 -0.15 21.61
CA VAL A 322 11.55 1.21 21.67
C VAL A 322 10.80 1.39 22.99
N GLN A 323 11.27 2.30 23.86
CA GLN A 323 10.67 2.55 25.19
C GLN A 323 10.34 1.25 25.96
N SER A 324 11.30 0.33 26.04
CA SER A 324 11.18 -0.98 26.70
C SER A 324 10.20 -1.98 26.07
N HIS A 325 9.69 -1.72 24.87
CA HIS A 325 8.93 -2.69 24.08
C HIS A 325 9.85 -3.34 23.05
N ALA A 326 9.82 -4.67 22.98
CA ALA A 326 10.42 -5.44 21.89
C ALA A 326 9.41 -5.57 20.75
N LEU A 327 9.72 -4.96 19.60
CA LEU A 327 8.85 -4.92 18.43
C LEU A 327 9.51 -5.65 17.28
N GLN A 328 8.77 -6.57 16.67
CA GLN A 328 9.18 -7.24 15.44
C GLN A 328 8.31 -6.70 14.29
N ILE A 329 8.94 -6.09 13.29
CA ILE A 329 8.26 -5.53 12.13
C ILE A 329 9.03 -5.89 10.86
N GLY A 330 8.30 -6.36 9.84
CA GLY A 330 8.84 -6.67 8.53
C GLY A 330 8.81 -5.46 7.58
N LEU A 331 9.36 -5.64 6.38
CA LEU A 331 9.11 -4.74 5.27
C LEU A 331 8.85 -5.52 3.99
N SER A 332 8.05 -4.93 3.10
CA SER A 332 7.88 -5.37 1.72
C SER A 332 8.61 -4.40 0.79
N LEU A 333 9.42 -4.91 -0.15
CA LEU A 333 10.30 -4.12 -1.01
C LEU A 333 10.03 -4.35 -2.51
N GLY A 334 9.70 -3.29 -3.24
CA GLY A 334 9.53 -3.33 -4.69
C GLY A 334 10.63 -2.60 -5.42
N ILE A 335 11.38 -3.27 -6.30
CA ILE A 335 12.54 -2.68 -6.98
C ILE A 335 12.27 -2.57 -8.47
N VAL A 336 12.43 -1.39 -9.05
CA VAL A 336 12.50 -1.21 -10.50
C VAL A 336 13.92 -0.89 -10.93
N ILE A 337 14.31 -1.40 -12.08
CA ILE A 337 15.60 -1.11 -12.72
C ILE A 337 15.35 -0.16 -13.89
N GLN A 338 16.12 0.92 -13.96
CA GLN A 338 16.14 1.77 -15.15
C GLN A 338 16.77 1.00 -16.30
N GLN A 339 15.98 0.77 -17.35
CA GLN A 339 16.45 0.10 -18.56
C GLN A 339 17.08 1.12 -19.50
N GLN A 340 18.32 0.88 -19.94
CA GLN A 340 19.00 1.75 -20.88
C GLN A 340 18.30 1.79 -22.25
N GLN A 341 17.72 0.66 -22.69
CA GLN A 341 17.00 0.59 -23.96
C GLN A 341 15.62 1.26 -23.93
N GLN A 342 15.02 1.39 -22.75
CA GLN A 342 13.69 2.00 -22.55
C GLN A 342 13.72 2.91 -21.31
N PRO A 343 14.36 4.09 -21.43
CA PRO A 343 14.51 4.97 -20.29
C PRO A 343 13.15 5.52 -19.85
N ALA A 344 12.81 5.27 -18.59
CA ALA A 344 11.62 5.82 -17.94
C ALA A 344 11.95 7.12 -17.18
N ASP A 345 10.95 7.97 -16.98
CA ASP A 345 11.07 9.15 -16.13
C ASP A 345 10.92 8.80 -14.63
N ALA A 346 11.28 9.74 -13.76
CA ALA A 346 11.23 9.53 -12.32
C ALA A 346 9.83 9.12 -11.80
N PRO A 347 8.72 9.75 -12.22
CA PRO A 347 7.37 9.30 -11.87
C PRO A 347 7.06 7.86 -12.30
N THR A 348 7.44 7.45 -13.52
CA THR A 348 7.19 6.09 -14.00
C THR A 348 7.99 5.06 -13.21
N LEU A 349 9.25 5.34 -12.88
CA LEU A 349 10.04 4.46 -12.00
C LEU A 349 9.43 4.32 -10.62
N MET A 350 8.97 5.43 -10.01
CA MET A 350 8.28 5.37 -8.73
C MET A 350 7.02 4.51 -8.78
N ARG A 351 6.20 4.66 -9.83
CA ARG A 351 5.01 3.83 -10.03
C ARG A 351 5.38 2.35 -10.16
N ARG A 352 6.37 2.01 -10.98
CA ARG A 352 6.80 0.62 -11.17
C ARG A 352 7.41 -0.02 -9.91
N ALA A 353 8.17 0.75 -9.13
CA ALA A 353 8.67 0.31 -7.83
C ALA A 353 7.52 0.02 -6.86
N ASP A 354 6.51 0.89 -6.83
CA ASP A 354 5.32 0.72 -6.01
C ASP A 354 4.51 -0.52 -6.41
N LEU A 355 4.33 -0.77 -7.71
CA LEU A 355 3.70 -1.99 -8.22
C LEU A 355 4.44 -3.26 -7.79
N ALA A 356 5.77 -3.26 -7.90
CA ALA A 356 6.58 -4.38 -7.45
C ALA A 356 6.46 -4.59 -5.93
N MET A 357 6.36 -3.51 -5.15
CA MET A 357 6.23 -3.58 -3.69
C MET A 357 4.86 -4.14 -3.31
N TYR A 358 3.81 -3.70 -3.99
CA TYR A 358 2.47 -4.22 -3.82
C TYR A 358 2.41 -5.72 -4.17
N ALA A 359 3.03 -6.14 -5.28
CA ALA A 359 3.17 -7.55 -5.62
C ALA A 359 3.92 -8.34 -4.54
N ALA A 360 4.93 -7.75 -3.90
CA ALA A 360 5.63 -8.37 -2.76
C ALA A 360 4.70 -8.54 -1.54
N LYS A 361 3.79 -7.60 -1.28
CA LYS A 361 2.77 -7.70 -0.21
C LYS A 361 1.78 -8.83 -0.47
N GLU A 362 1.30 -8.97 -1.71
CA GLU A 362 0.35 -10.03 -2.10
C GLU A 362 0.98 -11.42 -2.01
N HIS A 363 2.27 -11.56 -2.27
CA HIS A 363 2.97 -12.86 -2.26
C HIS A 363 3.48 -13.30 -0.88
N GLY A 364 2.97 -12.72 0.21
CA GLY A 364 3.27 -13.15 1.58
C GLY A 364 4.06 -12.14 2.44
N ARG A 365 4.32 -10.92 1.95
CA ARG A 365 5.07 -9.87 2.67
C ARG A 365 6.50 -10.29 3.02
N GLN A 366 7.26 -9.47 3.76
CA GLN A 366 8.64 -9.76 4.20
C GLN A 366 9.60 -10.22 3.09
N GLN A 367 9.37 -9.75 1.87
CA GLN A 367 10.10 -10.17 0.69
C GLN A 367 10.31 -8.99 -0.24
N TYR A 368 11.16 -9.18 -1.25
CA TYR A 368 11.30 -8.22 -2.34
C TYR A 368 10.83 -8.80 -3.66
N ARG A 369 10.40 -7.92 -4.56
CA ARG A 369 10.13 -8.24 -5.96
C ARG A 369 10.80 -7.20 -6.84
N ILE A 370 11.41 -7.66 -7.93
CA ILE A 370 11.90 -6.77 -8.99
C ILE A 370 10.80 -6.64 -10.02
N PHE A 371 10.47 -5.40 -10.39
CA PHE A 371 9.48 -5.07 -11.40
C PHE A 371 9.77 -5.79 -12.71
N ASP A 372 8.73 -6.42 -13.24
CA ASP A 372 8.66 -6.89 -14.62
C ASP A 372 7.37 -6.36 -15.27
N GLN A 373 7.31 -6.42 -16.60
CA GLN A 373 6.14 -5.93 -17.34
C GLN A 373 4.86 -6.72 -17.01
N HIS A 374 4.98 -8.00 -16.62
CA HIS A 374 3.83 -8.83 -16.28
C HIS A 374 3.09 -8.32 -15.04
N MET A 375 3.77 -7.67 -14.08
CA MET A 375 3.14 -7.02 -12.92
C MET A 375 2.22 -5.86 -13.35
N GLU A 376 2.65 -5.03 -14.29
CA GLU A 376 1.85 -3.91 -14.79
C GLU A 376 0.65 -4.43 -15.61
N ASP A 377 0.87 -5.45 -16.45
CA ASP A 377 -0.19 -6.10 -17.21
C ASP A 377 -1.20 -6.83 -16.30
N ALA A 378 -0.74 -7.39 -15.17
CA ALA A 378 -1.61 -8.01 -14.17
C ALA A 378 -2.51 -6.98 -13.47
N LEU A 379 -1.98 -5.82 -13.10
CA LEU A 379 -2.79 -4.74 -12.51
C LEU A 379 -3.83 -4.20 -13.50
N GLN A 380 -3.45 -3.99 -14.77
CA GLN A 380 -4.38 -3.55 -15.80
C GLN A 380 -5.50 -4.57 -16.02
N ARG A 381 -5.16 -5.87 -16.12
CA ARG A 381 -6.15 -6.95 -16.19
C ARG A 381 -7.07 -6.95 -14.98
N ARG A 382 -6.53 -6.86 -13.76
CA ARG A 382 -7.34 -6.79 -12.52
C ARG A 382 -8.32 -5.61 -12.55
N THR A 383 -7.85 -4.43 -12.97
CA THR A 383 -8.68 -3.22 -13.06
C THR A 383 -9.79 -3.37 -14.09
N HIS A 384 -9.47 -3.93 -15.26
CA HIS A 384 -10.45 -4.22 -16.30
C HIS A 384 -11.50 -5.24 -15.83
N THR A 385 -11.06 -6.34 -15.19
CA THR A 385 -11.95 -7.35 -14.62
C THR A 385 -12.86 -6.76 -13.53
N LEU A 386 -12.34 -5.87 -12.68
CA LEU A 386 -13.14 -5.17 -11.66
C LEU A 386 -14.25 -4.34 -12.31
N GLN A 387 -13.92 -3.55 -13.33
CA GLN A 387 -14.91 -2.76 -14.07
C GLN A 387 -15.96 -3.64 -14.75
N TRP A 388 -15.51 -4.72 -15.39
CA TRP A 388 -16.37 -5.69 -16.06
C TRP A 388 -17.41 -6.31 -15.11
N VAL A 389 -17.00 -6.71 -13.90
CA VAL A 389 -17.90 -7.27 -12.89
C VAL A 389 -18.82 -6.19 -12.29
N LEU A 390 -18.33 -4.97 -12.04
CA LEU A 390 -19.16 -3.84 -11.57
C LEU A 390 -20.27 -3.50 -12.56
N GLU A 391 -19.95 -3.43 -13.85
CA GLU A 391 -20.93 -3.20 -14.91
C GLU A 391 -21.92 -4.36 -14.99
N ALA A 392 -21.43 -5.60 -14.96
CA ALA A 392 -22.30 -6.78 -14.99
C ALA A 392 -23.27 -6.83 -13.80
N LEU A 393 -22.83 -6.42 -12.62
CA LEU A 393 -23.68 -6.31 -11.43
C LEU A 393 -24.75 -5.22 -11.58
N ARG A 394 -24.41 -4.06 -12.16
CA ARG A 394 -25.37 -2.95 -12.38
C ARG A 394 -26.40 -3.25 -13.46
N GLU A 395 -26.04 -4.07 -14.44
CA GLU A 395 -26.86 -4.40 -15.61
C GLU A 395 -27.55 -5.77 -15.48
N ASP A 396 -27.58 -6.36 -14.27
CA ASP A 396 -28.18 -7.68 -14.00
C ASP A 396 -27.66 -8.82 -14.90
N ARG A 397 -26.39 -8.73 -15.33
CA ARG A 397 -25.71 -9.75 -16.16
C ARG A 397 -25.00 -10.84 -15.36
N LEU A 398 -25.04 -10.75 -14.03
CA LEU A 398 -24.59 -11.83 -13.15
C LEU A 398 -25.74 -12.79 -12.88
N GLU A 399 -25.50 -14.08 -13.07
CA GLU A 399 -26.48 -15.15 -12.91
C GLU A 399 -25.90 -16.34 -12.13
N LEU A 400 -26.76 -17.23 -11.67
CA LEU A 400 -26.37 -18.45 -10.96
C LEU A 400 -26.63 -19.66 -11.85
N HIS A 401 -25.63 -20.52 -11.99
CA HIS A 401 -25.79 -21.86 -12.53
C HIS A 401 -25.72 -22.88 -11.40
N TYR A 402 -26.46 -23.96 -11.49
CA TYR A 402 -26.62 -24.95 -10.45
C TYR A 402 -25.94 -26.26 -10.83
N GLN A 403 -25.17 -26.84 -9.91
CA GLN A 403 -24.60 -28.16 -10.07
C GLN A 403 -25.24 -29.14 -9.08
N PRO A 404 -25.86 -30.24 -9.54
CA PRO A 404 -26.55 -31.19 -8.66
C PRO A 404 -25.60 -31.94 -7.73
N ILE A 405 -26.07 -32.18 -6.51
CA ILE A 405 -25.45 -33.02 -5.50
C ILE A 405 -26.32 -34.25 -5.28
N LEU A 406 -25.82 -35.42 -5.69
CA LEU A 406 -26.49 -36.69 -5.44
C LEU A 406 -26.21 -37.16 -4.02
N SER A 407 -27.21 -37.76 -3.39
CA SER A 407 -27.06 -38.43 -2.11
C SER A 407 -27.77 -39.76 -2.06
N PHE A 408 -27.39 -40.63 -1.13
CA PHE A 408 -28.18 -41.82 -0.84
C PHE A 408 -28.19 -42.19 0.64
N ASP A 409 -29.29 -42.81 1.06
CA ASP A 409 -29.42 -43.41 2.40
C ASP A 409 -28.98 -44.87 2.36
N ARG A 410 -28.07 -45.24 3.28
CA ARG A 410 -27.57 -46.61 3.44
C ARG A 410 -28.63 -47.57 4.00
N THR A 411 -29.66 -47.05 4.65
CA THR A 411 -30.68 -47.87 5.33
C THR A 411 -31.90 -48.18 4.45
N ALA A 412 -32.06 -47.47 3.33
CA ALA A 412 -33.16 -47.67 2.39
C ALA A 412 -32.89 -48.87 1.47
N LYS A 413 -33.60 -49.99 1.67
CA LYS A 413 -33.33 -51.29 1.02
C LYS A 413 -33.68 -51.40 -0.45
N THR A 414 -34.33 -50.41 -1.07
CA THR A 414 -34.79 -50.58 -2.46
C THR A 414 -34.57 -49.37 -3.36
N HIS A 415 -34.96 -48.15 -3.04
CA HIS A 415 -34.72 -46.98 -3.91
C HIS A 415 -34.27 -45.80 -3.03
N GLY A 416 -32.96 -45.51 -3.03
CA GLY A 416 -32.35 -44.65 -2.00
C GLY A 416 -31.54 -43.46 -2.50
N VAL A 417 -31.30 -43.34 -3.82
CA VAL A 417 -30.53 -42.22 -4.38
C VAL A 417 -31.47 -41.07 -4.72
N THR A 418 -31.13 -39.87 -4.26
CA THR A 418 -31.91 -38.64 -4.45
C THR A 418 -30.98 -37.48 -4.77
N VAL A 419 -31.51 -36.41 -5.35
CA VAL A 419 -30.80 -35.14 -5.48
C VAL A 419 -31.06 -34.36 -4.18
N SER A 420 -30.08 -34.33 -3.28
CA SER A 420 -30.26 -33.66 -1.97
C SER A 420 -30.00 -32.17 -2.02
N GLY A 421 -29.29 -31.70 -3.04
CA GLY A 421 -28.92 -30.30 -3.14
C GLY A 421 -28.36 -29.92 -4.50
N ALA A 422 -28.06 -28.65 -4.65
CA ALA A 422 -27.34 -28.09 -5.78
C ALA A 422 -26.42 -26.97 -5.31
N GLU A 423 -25.21 -26.91 -5.83
CA GLU A 423 -24.32 -25.77 -5.61
C GLU A 423 -24.62 -24.69 -6.65
N ALA A 424 -24.92 -23.48 -6.17
CA ALA A 424 -25.11 -22.30 -6.98
C ALA A 424 -23.77 -21.60 -7.23
N LEU A 425 -23.37 -21.62 -8.49
CA LEU A 425 -22.09 -21.17 -8.99
C LEU A 425 -22.28 -19.90 -9.83
N LEU A 426 -21.59 -18.84 -9.44
CA LEU A 426 -21.68 -17.54 -10.09
C LEU A 426 -21.20 -17.60 -11.55
N ARG A 427 -21.96 -16.96 -12.43
CA ARG A 427 -21.66 -16.78 -13.85
C ARG A 427 -21.83 -15.32 -14.24
N LEU A 428 -21.06 -14.90 -15.24
CA LEU A 428 -21.14 -13.57 -15.82
C LEU A 428 -21.45 -13.70 -17.31
N ARG A 429 -22.53 -13.06 -17.76
CA ARG A 429 -22.93 -13.02 -19.15
C ARG A 429 -22.43 -11.74 -19.84
N ASP A 430 -21.82 -11.88 -21.00
CA ASP A 430 -21.42 -10.77 -21.87
C ASP A 430 -21.71 -11.07 -23.35
N ALA A 431 -21.23 -10.20 -24.25
CA ALA A 431 -21.41 -10.37 -25.69
C ALA A 431 -20.72 -11.62 -26.27
N ASN A 432 -19.70 -12.17 -25.58
CA ASN A 432 -18.94 -13.34 -25.98
C ASN A 432 -19.48 -14.65 -25.38
N GLY A 433 -20.47 -14.57 -24.48
CA GLY A 433 -21.13 -15.73 -23.89
C GLY A 433 -21.17 -15.69 -22.36
N ILE A 434 -21.18 -16.88 -21.75
CA ILE A 434 -21.25 -17.06 -20.30
C ILE A 434 -19.86 -17.44 -19.78
N HIS A 435 -19.38 -16.69 -18.79
CA HIS A 435 -18.08 -16.87 -18.16
C HIS A 435 -18.25 -17.46 -16.76
N ALA A 436 -17.43 -18.47 -16.44
CA ALA A 436 -17.35 -19.05 -15.10
C ALA A 436 -16.64 -18.11 -14.12
N ALA A 437 -16.94 -18.26 -12.82
CA ALA A 437 -16.34 -17.46 -11.76
C ALA A 437 -14.81 -17.37 -11.84
N GLY A 438 -14.11 -18.45 -12.19
CA GLY A 438 -12.65 -18.46 -12.35
C GLY A 438 -12.07 -17.43 -13.34
N ALA A 439 -12.87 -16.89 -14.26
CA ALA A 439 -12.45 -15.80 -15.15
C ALA A 439 -12.35 -14.43 -14.45
N PHE A 440 -13.06 -14.26 -13.33
CA PHE A 440 -13.15 -12.99 -12.58
C PHE A 440 -13.04 -13.16 -11.06
N GLU A 441 -12.70 -14.35 -10.57
CA GLU A 441 -12.58 -14.68 -9.15
C GLU A 441 -11.59 -13.78 -8.42
N SER A 442 -10.51 -13.38 -9.10
CA SER A 442 -9.46 -12.52 -8.53
C SER A 442 -9.96 -11.15 -8.00
N VAL A 443 -11.12 -10.68 -8.46
CA VAL A 443 -11.71 -9.40 -8.01
C VAL A 443 -12.95 -9.57 -7.12
N LEU A 444 -13.41 -10.81 -6.87
CA LEU A 444 -14.60 -11.04 -6.05
C LEU A 444 -14.39 -10.68 -4.57
N ASP A 445 -13.14 -10.65 -4.11
CA ASP A 445 -12.79 -10.19 -2.77
C ASP A 445 -12.53 -8.67 -2.69
N ASP A 446 -12.71 -7.92 -3.79
CA ASP A 446 -12.53 -6.46 -3.77
C ASP A 446 -13.57 -5.77 -2.87
N GLU A 447 -13.19 -4.68 -2.18
CA GLU A 447 -14.07 -3.94 -1.27
C GLU A 447 -15.31 -3.40 -1.98
N GLN A 448 -15.20 -3.07 -3.26
CA GLN A 448 -16.29 -2.48 -4.04
C GLN A 448 -17.29 -3.51 -4.57
N ILE A 449 -16.89 -4.79 -4.65
CA ILE A 449 -17.67 -5.84 -5.34
C ILE A 449 -18.09 -6.96 -4.39
N GLY A 450 -17.25 -7.38 -3.45
CA GLY A 450 -17.48 -8.61 -2.69
C GLY A 450 -18.79 -8.64 -1.93
N VAL A 451 -19.10 -7.59 -1.17
CA VAL A 451 -20.37 -7.48 -0.44
C VAL A 451 -21.56 -7.32 -1.40
N PRO A 452 -21.54 -6.39 -2.39
CA PRO A 452 -22.64 -6.29 -3.36
C PRO A 452 -22.94 -7.58 -4.14
N VAL A 453 -21.93 -8.30 -4.60
CA VAL A 453 -22.11 -9.59 -5.28
C VAL A 453 -22.65 -10.64 -4.31
N GLY A 454 -22.10 -10.71 -3.10
CA GLY A 454 -22.59 -11.63 -2.07
C GLY A 454 -24.07 -11.43 -1.72
N ARG A 455 -24.54 -10.18 -1.64
CA ARG A 455 -25.97 -9.87 -1.46
C ARG A 455 -26.83 -10.34 -2.64
N MET A 456 -26.35 -10.15 -3.86
CA MET A 456 -27.04 -10.62 -5.07
C MET A 456 -27.13 -12.15 -5.10
N VAL A 457 -26.03 -12.84 -4.78
CA VAL A 457 -25.99 -14.32 -4.68
C VAL A 457 -26.99 -14.83 -3.63
N LEU A 458 -27.01 -14.23 -2.44
CA LEU A 458 -27.98 -14.58 -1.38
C LEU A 458 -29.43 -14.45 -1.86
N ALA A 459 -29.76 -13.32 -2.50
CA ALA A 459 -31.11 -13.06 -2.98
C ALA A 459 -31.53 -14.07 -4.07
N LYS A 460 -30.72 -14.26 -5.11
CA LYS A 460 -31.05 -15.20 -6.21
C LYS A 460 -31.10 -16.65 -5.74
N ALA A 461 -30.21 -17.07 -4.84
CA ALA A 461 -30.21 -18.43 -4.31
C ALA A 461 -31.46 -18.71 -3.47
N LEU A 462 -31.89 -17.78 -2.61
CA LEU A 462 -33.10 -17.94 -1.82
C LEU A 462 -34.37 -17.87 -2.68
N GLU A 463 -34.38 -17.04 -3.71
CA GLU A 463 -35.45 -17.02 -4.72
C GLU A 463 -35.62 -18.39 -5.39
N GLN A 464 -34.52 -18.97 -5.89
CA GLN A 464 -34.56 -20.30 -6.50
C GLN A 464 -34.93 -21.40 -5.49
N ALA A 465 -34.39 -21.34 -4.27
CA ALA A 465 -34.71 -22.31 -3.22
C ALA A 465 -36.19 -22.26 -2.85
N GLN A 466 -36.79 -21.06 -2.77
CA GLN A 466 -38.22 -20.89 -2.54
C GLN A 466 -39.05 -21.48 -3.67
N ARG A 467 -38.65 -21.23 -4.93
CA ARG A 467 -39.35 -21.76 -6.10
C ARG A 467 -39.36 -23.29 -6.10
N TRP A 468 -38.19 -23.92 -5.96
CA TRP A 468 -38.10 -25.38 -5.87
C TRP A 468 -38.89 -25.94 -4.69
N HIS A 469 -38.87 -25.27 -3.53
CA HIS A 469 -39.67 -25.69 -2.38
C HIS A 469 -41.17 -25.67 -2.67
N LEU A 470 -41.67 -24.60 -3.31
CA LEU A 470 -43.09 -24.47 -3.67
C LEU A 470 -43.53 -25.48 -4.75
N GLU A 471 -42.60 -25.90 -5.62
CA GLU A 471 -42.79 -26.99 -6.57
C GLU A 471 -42.75 -28.39 -5.92
N GLY A 472 -42.56 -28.47 -4.60
CA GLY A 472 -42.47 -29.72 -3.86
C GLY A 472 -41.12 -30.43 -3.97
N ARG A 473 -40.08 -29.74 -4.46
CA ARG A 473 -38.72 -30.28 -4.57
C ARG A 473 -37.94 -30.02 -3.28
N ASP A 474 -37.45 -31.10 -2.68
CA ASP A 474 -36.75 -31.06 -1.39
C ASP A 474 -35.23 -30.82 -1.55
N ILE A 475 -34.84 -29.76 -2.26
CA ILE A 475 -33.44 -29.51 -2.67
C ILE A 475 -32.83 -28.40 -1.83
N GLN A 476 -31.62 -28.62 -1.29
CA GLN A 476 -30.83 -27.58 -0.63
C GLN A 476 -29.96 -26.83 -1.64
N ILE A 477 -29.83 -25.51 -1.52
CA ILE A 477 -28.93 -24.70 -2.34
C ILE A 477 -27.72 -24.29 -1.51
N SER A 478 -26.54 -24.70 -1.98
CA SER A 478 -25.25 -24.28 -1.48
C SER A 478 -24.77 -23.02 -2.21
N ILE A 479 -24.26 -22.03 -1.48
CA ILE A 479 -23.62 -20.84 -2.06
C ILE A 479 -22.24 -20.60 -1.45
N ASN A 480 -21.27 -20.24 -2.29
CA ASN A 480 -19.97 -19.76 -1.84
C ASN A 480 -20.07 -18.34 -1.27
N VAL A 481 -19.54 -18.13 -0.07
CA VAL A 481 -19.45 -16.82 0.58
C VAL A 481 -17.99 -16.49 0.81
N SER A 482 -17.53 -15.36 0.26
CA SER A 482 -16.16 -14.91 0.52
C SER A 482 -15.94 -14.63 2.01
N PRO A 483 -14.74 -14.90 2.55
CA PRO A 483 -14.41 -14.58 3.94
C PRO A 483 -14.68 -13.11 4.29
N ARG A 484 -14.42 -12.20 3.33
CA ARG A 484 -14.68 -10.77 3.48
C ARG A 484 -16.16 -10.45 3.69
N HIS A 485 -17.05 -11.02 2.88
CA HIS A 485 -18.48 -10.80 3.07
C HIS A 485 -18.99 -11.53 4.32
N PHE A 486 -18.50 -12.73 4.61
CA PHE A 486 -18.89 -13.51 5.79
C PHE A 486 -18.55 -12.81 7.12
N LEU A 487 -17.42 -12.12 7.17
CA LEU A 487 -16.95 -11.37 8.34
C LEU A 487 -17.38 -9.90 8.33
N ASP A 488 -18.13 -9.46 7.31
CA ASP A 488 -18.66 -8.10 7.26
C ASP A 488 -19.63 -7.86 8.43
N PRO A 489 -19.54 -6.73 9.16
CA PRO A 489 -20.45 -6.43 10.27
C PRO A 489 -21.95 -6.44 9.90
N GLN A 490 -22.29 -6.22 8.62
CA GLN A 490 -23.64 -6.22 8.10
C GLN A 490 -24.11 -7.60 7.60
N PHE A 491 -23.24 -8.60 7.48
CA PHE A 491 -23.56 -9.91 6.89
C PHE A 491 -24.81 -10.56 7.49
N LEU A 492 -24.89 -10.62 8.83
CA LEU A 492 -26.04 -11.22 9.52
C LEU A 492 -27.34 -10.43 9.29
N SER A 493 -27.23 -9.12 9.07
CA SER A 493 -28.37 -8.29 8.69
C SER A 493 -28.80 -8.60 7.26
N ASP A 494 -27.84 -8.69 6.33
CA ASP A 494 -28.10 -9.00 4.93
C ASP A 494 -28.75 -10.38 4.77
N LEU A 495 -28.25 -11.39 5.49
CA LEU A 495 -28.84 -12.73 5.53
C LEU A 495 -30.28 -12.71 6.06
N ARG A 496 -30.54 -11.98 7.15
CA ARG A 496 -31.89 -11.85 7.70
C ARG A 496 -32.84 -11.19 6.71
N VAL A 497 -32.43 -10.08 6.10
CA VAL A 497 -33.24 -9.37 5.11
C VAL A 497 -33.55 -10.26 3.92
N ALA A 498 -32.58 -11.04 3.46
CA ALA A 498 -32.79 -11.98 2.36
C ALA A 498 -33.78 -13.09 2.76
N LEU A 499 -33.65 -13.69 3.95
CA LEU A 499 -34.62 -14.69 4.45
C LEU A 499 -36.04 -14.12 4.60
N GLU A 500 -36.18 -12.91 5.15
CA GLU A 500 -37.47 -12.24 5.35
C GLU A 500 -38.21 -11.96 4.03
N ARG A 501 -37.48 -11.76 2.92
CA ARG A 501 -38.07 -11.59 1.58
C ARG A 501 -38.61 -12.90 1.00
N HIS A 502 -38.17 -14.05 1.50
CA HIS A 502 -38.52 -15.38 1.01
C HIS A 502 -39.17 -16.25 2.10
N PRO A 503 -40.30 -15.83 2.71
CA PRO A 503 -40.86 -16.45 3.91
C PRO A 503 -41.41 -17.87 3.70
N ALA A 504 -41.69 -18.27 2.45
CA ALA A 504 -42.11 -19.63 2.14
C ALA A 504 -40.93 -20.61 2.00
N CYS A 505 -39.69 -20.12 1.99
CA CYS A 505 -38.49 -20.95 1.92
C CYS A 505 -38.01 -21.29 3.34
N PRO A 506 -37.97 -22.56 3.74
CA PRO A 506 -37.34 -22.95 4.99
C PRO A 506 -35.87 -22.52 5.00
N PRO A 507 -35.35 -21.86 6.07
CA PRO A 507 -33.96 -21.40 6.11
C PRO A 507 -32.92 -22.51 5.93
N ASP A 508 -33.27 -23.76 6.26
CA ASP A 508 -32.40 -24.92 6.13
C ASP A 508 -32.23 -25.42 4.69
N ARG A 509 -32.93 -24.80 3.73
CA ARG A 509 -32.68 -24.93 2.28
C ARG A 509 -31.42 -24.20 1.85
N LEU A 510 -30.95 -23.20 2.60
CA LEU A 510 -29.73 -22.48 2.27
C LEU A 510 -28.55 -23.07 3.05
N ILE A 511 -27.46 -23.36 2.32
CA ILE A 511 -26.18 -23.75 2.88
C ILE A 511 -25.15 -22.71 2.47
N LEU A 512 -24.46 -22.14 3.45
CA LEU A 512 -23.36 -21.21 3.22
C LEU A 512 -22.04 -22.00 3.22
N GLU A 513 -21.29 -21.90 2.14
CA GLU A 513 -19.99 -22.52 1.96
C GLU A 513 -18.90 -21.46 2.18
N VAL A 514 -17.99 -21.76 3.11
CA VAL A 514 -16.84 -20.91 3.45
C VAL A 514 -15.57 -21.73 3.25
N THR A 515 -14.58 -21.15 2.58
CA THR A 515 -13.32 -21.85 2.23
C THR A 515 -12.38 -21.97 3.43
N GLU A 516 -11.50 -22.98 3.41
CA GLU A 516 -10.52 -23.20 4.48
C GLU A 516 -9.42 -22.12 4.57
N HIS A 517 -9.01 -21.51 3.44
CA HIS A 517 -7.79 -20.67 3.34
C HIS A 517 -7.91 -19.23 3.86
N GLY A 518 -8.99 -18.88 4.56
CA GLY A 518 -9.08 -17.59 5.22
C GLY A 518 -8.25 -17.56 6.51
N SER A 519 -7.07 -16.93 6.52
CA SER A 519 -6.37 -16.60 7.79
C SER A 519 -7.24 -15.80 8.79
N GLU A 520 -8.36 -15.24 8.31
CA GLU A 520 -9.36 -14.48 9.05
C GLU A 520 -10.48 -15.37 9.66
N LEU A 521 -10.64 -16.61 9.18
CA LEU A 521 -11.59 -17.58 9.73
C LEU A 521 -11.11 -18.18 11.05
N ASP A 522 -9.81 -18.08 11.37
CA ASP A 522 -9.21 -18.49 12.66
C ASP A 522 -9.54 -17.56 13.84
N SER A 523 -10.71 -16.92 13.80
CA SER A 523 -11.13 -15.89 14.74
C SER A 523 -12.40 -16.29 15.50
N ARG A 524 -12.51 -15.84 16.76
CA ARG A 524 -13.76 -15.94 17.54
C ARG A 524 -14.96 -15.34 16.81
N MET A 525 -14.72 -14.42 15.87
CA MET A 525 -15.75 -13.81 15.04
C MET A 525 -16.37 -14.83 14.08
N ALA A 526 -15.57 -15.66 13.40
CA ALA A 526 -16.09 -16.69 12.50
C ALA A 526 -17.03 -17.66 13.23
N SER A 527 -16.60 -18.21 14.38
CA SER A 527 -17.46 -19.05 15.23
C SER A 527 -18.73 -18.32 15.70
N PHE A 528 -18.64 -17.02 16.00
CA PHE A 528 -19.82 -16.22 16.35
C PHE A 528 -20.80 -16.12 15.17
N VAL A 529 -20.31 -15.81 13.96
CA VAL A 529 -21.14 -15.69 12.75
C VAL A 529 -21.79 -17.04 12.41
N VAL A 530 -21.04 -18.15 12.42
CA VAL A 530 -21.59 -19.50 12.17
C VAL A 530 -22.72 -19.82 13.15
N ASN A 531 -22.51 -19.57 14.44
CA ASN A 531 -23.54 -19.76 15.47
C ASN A 531 -24.80 -18.93 15.22
N ARG A 532 -24.64 -17.70 14.73
CA ARG A 532 -25.77 -16.82 14.39
C ARG A 532 -26.49 -17.29 13.13
N CYS A 533 -25.80 -17.72 12.09
CA CYS A 533 -26.42 -18.34 10.92
C CYS A 533 -27.27 -19.55 11.31
N ARG A 534 -26.73 -20.42 12.17
CA ARG A 534 -27.46 -21.58 12.70
C ARG A 534 -28.69 -21.18 13.51
N SER A 535 -28.61 -20.12 14.32
CA SER A 535 -29.78 -19.60 15.06
C SER A 535 -30.89 -19.07 14.15
N LEU A 536 -30.55 -18.70 12.91
CA LEU A 536 -31.52 -18.33 11.87
C LEU A 536 -32.01 -19.55 11.06
N GLY A 537 -31.54 -20.76 11.39
CA GLY A 537 -31.89 -22.01 10.69
C GLY A 537 -31.05 -22.30 9.44
N VAL A 538 -30.08 -21.43 9.11
CA VAL A 538 -29.20 -21.59 7.94
C VAL A 538 -28.03 -22.50 8.29
N ARG A 539 -27.67 -23.41 7.38
CA ARG A 539 -26.54 -24.33 7.57
C ARG A 539 -25.25 -23.70 7.05
N VAL A 540 -24.14 -24.05 7.70
CA VAL A 540 -22.80 -23.67 7.23
C VAL A 540 -22.01 -24.95 6.94
N ALA A 541 -21.28 -24.93 5.84
CA ALA A 541 -20.40 -25.97 5.37
C ALA A 541 -18.99 -25.40 5.17
N LEU A 542 -17.97 -26.22 5.43
CA LEU A 542 -16.59 -25.88 5.11
C LEU A 542 -16.23 -26.43 3.74
N ASP A 543 -15.73 -25.57 2.86
CA ASP A 543 -15.28 -25.90 1.52
C ASP A 543 -13.76 -26.10 1.44
N ASP A 544 -13.28 -26.77 0.39
CA ASP A 544 -11.87 -27.07 0.11
C ASP A 544 -11.13 -27.87 1.22
N PHE A 545 -11.87 -28.68 1.99
CA PHE A 545 -11.33 -29.33 3.19
C PHE A 545 -10.14 -30.24 2.88
N GLY A 546 -9.02 -29.99 3.57
CA GLY A 546 -7.78 -30.77 3.50
C GLY A 546 -6.67 -30.10 2.67
N THR A 547 -6.96 -28.97 2.02
CA THR A 547 -5.97 -28.22 1.22
C THR A 547 -5.41 -26.99 1.95
N GLY A 548 -6.03 -26.60 3.07
CA GLY A 548 -5.62 -25.45 3.88
C GLY A 548 -4.75 -25.81 5.08
N SER A 549 -4.50 -24.80 5.92
CA SER A 549 -3.77 -24.92 7.18
C SER A 549 -4.71 -25.08 8.39
N ALA A 550 -6.02 -25.25 8.18
CA ALA A 550 -6.95 -25.30 9.29
C ALA A 550 -6.68 -26.57 10.10
N SER A 551 -6.29 -26.37 11.35
CA SER A 551 -6.10 -27.49 12.26
C SER A 551 -7.44 -28.19 12.50
N LEU A 552 -7.43 -29.50 12.75
CA LEU A 552 -8.61 -30.26 13.19
C LEU A 552 -9.28 -29.62 14.42
N ILE A 553 -8.50 -28.91 15.25
CA ILE A 553 -8.98 -28.12 16.38
C ILE A 553 -9.91 -26.99 15.91
N HIS A 554 -9.54 -26.31 14.83
CA HIS A 554 -10.32 -25.22 14.26
C HIS A 554 -11.66 -25.72 13.67
N LEU A 555 -11.63 -26.84 12.95
CA LEU A 555 -12.84 -27.49 12.45
C LEU A 555 -13.81 -27.87 13.60
N GLN A 556 -13.27 -28.34 14.73
CA GLN A 556 -14.08 -28.65 15.92
C GLN A 556 -14.76 -27.40 16.51
N GLN A 557 -14.13 -26.22 16.42
CA GLN A 557 -14.64 -24.97 16.99
C GLN A 557 -15.67 -24.26 16.11
N LEU A 558 -15.62 -24.45 14.79
CA LEU A 558 -16.53 -23.77 13.86
C LEU A 558 -17.96 -24.34 13.86
N GLU A 559 -18.24 -25.44 14.57
CA GLU A 559 -19.56 -26.09 14.67
C GLU A 559 -20.30 -26.22 13.32
N VAL A 560 -19.56 -26.49 12.24
CA VAL A 560 -20.11 -26.64 10.88
C VAL A 560 -20.95 -27.91 10.76
N SER A 561 -21.89 -27.90 9.82
CA SER A 561 -22.82 -29.03 9.61
C SER A 561 -22.32 -30.06 8.58
N SER A 562 -21.42 -29.64 7.70
CA SER A 562 -20.84 -30.47 6.65
C SER A 562 -19.46 -29.96 6.22
N VAL A 563 -18.70 -30.84 5.58
CA VAL A 563 -17.44 -30.52 4.89
C VAL A 563 -17.50 -31.01 3.45
N LYS A 564 -16.86 -30.27 2.54
CA LYS A 564 -16.64 -30.67 1.15
C LYS A 564 -15.18 -31.05 0.97
N ILE A 565 -14.93 -32.28 0.51
CA ILE A 565 -13.57 -32.75 0.23
C ILE A 565 -13.17 -32.22 -1.14
N ASP A 566 -12.08 -31.45 -1.18
CA ASP A 566 -11.55 -30.84 -2.40
C ASP A 566 -11.31 -31.88 -3.51
N ARG A 567 -11.54 -31.43 -4.75
CA ARG A 567 -11.40 -32.23 -5.97
C ARG A 567 -9.99 -32.80 -6.19
N SER A 568 -8.93 -32.22 -5.60
CA SER A 568 -7.57 -32.75 -5.75
C SER A 568 -7.44 -34.15 -5.14
N PHE A 569 -8.12 -34.41 -4.02
CA PHE A 569 -8.11 -35.71 -3.35
C PHE A 569 -8.95 -36.75 -4.10
N THR A 570 -10.09 -36.36 -4.65
CA THR A 570 -10.95 -37.28 -5.40
C THR A 570 -10.36 -37.66 -6.75
N ARG A 571 -9.72 -36.72 -7.47
CA ARG A 571 -9.05 -36.97 -8.76
C ARG A 571 -7.94 -38.00 -8.64
N ASP A 572 -7.18 -37.95 -7.55
CA ASP A 572 -5.97 -38.75 -7.41
C ASP A 572 -6.25 -40.13 -6.78
N LEU A 573 -7.52 -40.45 -6.45
CA LEU A 573 -7.95 -41.66 -5.75
C LEU A 573 -7.44 -42.97 -6.34
N PHE A 574 -7.47 -43.11 -7.67
CA PHE A 574 -7.02 -44.33 -8.36
C PHE A 574 -5.55 -44.32 -8.76
N THR A 575 -4.94 -43.14 -8.82
CA THR A 575 -3.58 -42.97 -9.38
C THR A 575 -2.52 -42.86 -8.30
N SER A 576 -2.85 -42.23 -7.16
CA SER A 576 -1.94 -41.95 -6.05
C SER A 576 -2.31 -42.78 -4.83
N GLY A 577 -1.35 -43.59 -4.34
CA GLY A 577 -1.50 -44.29 -3.07
C GLY A 577 -1.67 -43.31 -1.91
N ALA A 578 -0.89 -42.22 -1.89
CA ALA A 578 -1.02 -41.18 -0.87
C ALA A 578 -2.38 -40.48 -0.96
N GLY A 579 -2.87 -40.20 -2.17
CA GLY A 579 -4.19 -39.60 -2.40
C GLY A 579 -5.32 -40.46 -1.85
N LEU A 580 -5.27 -41.79 -2.07
CA LEU A 580 -6.20 -42.74 -1.46
C LEU A 580 -6.15 -42.70 0.08
N SER A 581 -4.97 -42.80 0.67
CA SER A 581 -4.81 -42.79 2.12
C SER A 581 -5.35 -41.50 2.76
N ILE A 582 -5.07 -40.35 2.15
CA ILE A 582 -5.55 -39.05 2.63
C ILE A 582 -7.08 -38.96 2.48
N THR A 583 -7.63 -39.29 1.32
CA THR A 583 -9.09 -39.26 1.09
C THR A 583 -9.83 -40.13 2.08
N TYR A 584 -9.36 -41.37 2.28
CA TYR A 584 -9.95 -42.29 3.24
C TYR A 584 -9.84 -41.76 4.69
N GLY A 585 -8.68 -41.21 5.06
CA GLY A 585 -8.46 -40.60 6.36
C GLY A 585 -9.38 -39.41 6.63
N LEU A 586 -9.55 -38.51 5.67
CA LEU A 586 -10.45 -37.36 5.76
C LEU A 586 -11.91 -37.79 5.93
N LEU A 587 -12.38 -38.76 5.12
CA LEU A 587 -13.74 -39.32 5.23
C LEU A 587 -14.01 -39.93 6.61
N ARG A 588 -13.05 -40.71 7.13
CA ARG A 588 -13.16 -41.32 8.47
C ARG A 588 -13.14 -40.28 9.58
N THR A 589 -12.27 -39.28 9.47
CA THR A 589 -12.15 -38.20 10.45
C THR A 589 -13.44 -37.39 10.53
N ALA A 590 -13.96 -36.95 9.38
CA ALA A 590 -15.22 -36.22 9.31
C ALA A 590 -16.39 -37.05 9.86
N SER A 591 -16.44 -38.36 9.57
CA SER A 591 -17.46 -39.26 10.13
C SER A 591 -17.36 -39.39 11.65
N LEU A 592 -16.16 -39.51 12.24
CA LEU A 592 -15.95 -39.56 13.69
C LEU A 592 -16.36 -38.25 14.39
N MET A 593 -16.27 -37.13 13.68
CA MET A 593 -16.73 -35.81 14.16
C MET A 593 -18.25 -35.61 13.97
N GLY A 594 -18.96 -36.59 13.40
CA GLY A 594 -20.40 -36.47 13.11
C GLY A 594 -20.72 -35.53 11.95
N LEU A 595 -19.73 -35.18 11.12
CA LEU A 595 -19.89 -34.25 10.01
C LEU A 595 -20.41 -34.97 8.77
N LYS A 596 -21.32 -34.31 8.05
CA LYS A 596 -21.75 -34.72 6.73
C LYS A 596 -20.64 -34.40 5.72
N VAL A 597 -20.28 -35.36 4.86
CA VAL A 597 -19.27 -35.14 3.82
C VAL A 597 -19.92 -35.07 2.44
N VAL A 598 -19.47 -34.12 1.63
CA VAL A 598 -19.68 -34.07 0.18
C VAL A 598 -18.34 -34.29 -0.49
N ALA A 599 -18.25 -35.24 -1.42
CA ALA A 599 -17.04 -35.43 -2.23
C ALA A 599 -17.18 -34.64 -3.53
N GLU A 600 -16.27 -33.72 -3.77
CA GLU A 600 -16.26 -32.89 -4.97
C GLU A 600 -15.41 -33.45 -6.10
N GLY A 601 -15.55 -32.89 -7.30
CA GLY A 601 -14.72 -33.26 -8.43
C GLY A 601 -14.90 -34.71 -8.89
N VAL A 602 -16.04 -35.34 -8.58
CA VAL A 602 -16.36 -36.69 -9.03
C VAL A 602 -16.47 -36.68 -10.55
N SER A 603 -15.40 -37.12 -11.21
CA SER A 603 -15.22 -37.00 -12.67
C SER A 603 -15.68 -38.23 -13.44
N SER A 604 -15.84 -39.38 -12.77
CA SER A 604 -16.36 -40.61 -13.38
C SER A 604 -17.25 -41.40 -12.42
N PRO A 605 -18.12 -42.29 -12.94
CA PRO A 605 -18.92 -43.21 -12.12
C PRO A 605 -18.05 -44.03 -11.15
N GLN A 606 -16.86 -44.45 -11.58
CA GLN A 606 -15.93 -45.22 -10.75
C GLN A 606 -15.51 -44.45 -9.49
N HIS A 607 -15.25 -43.13 -9.60
CA HIS A 607 -14.95 -42.30 -8.43
C HIS A 607 -16.11 -42.32 -7.43
N ALA A 608 -17.35 -42.14 -7.90
CA ALA A 608 -18.53 -42.15 -7.04
C ALA A 608 -18.70 -43.50 -6.31
N LEU A 609 -18.52 -44.61 -7.03
CA LEU A 609 -18.64 -45.96 -6.46
C LEU A 609 -17.53 -46.25 -5.43
N ALA A 610 -16.30 -45.83 -5.69
CA ALA A 610 -15.19 -45.98 -4.75
C ALA A 610 -15.39 -45.11 -3.50
N LEU A 611 -15.82 -43.85 -3.66
CA LEU A 611 -16.17 -42.97 -2.55
C LEU A 611 -17.34 -43.53 -1.72
N ALA A 612 -18.34 -44.14 -2.36
CA ALA A 612 -19.43 -44.83 -1.67
C ALA A 612 -18.95 -46.03 -0.85
N ALA A 613 -18.02 -46.84 -1.37
CA ALA A 613 -17.37 -47.92 -0.64
C ALA A 613 -16.57 -47.41 0.58
N MET A 614 -16.07 -46.17 0.51
CA MET A 614 -15.41 -45.48 1.62
C MET A 614 -16.39 -44.78 2.58
N SER A 615 -17.69 -45.12 2.53
CA SER A 615 -18.77 -44.55 3.34
C SER A 615 -19.13 -43.10 3.05
N CYS A 616 -18.71 -42.53 1.91
CA CYS A 616 -19.26 -41.25 1.45
C CYS A 616 -20.69 -41.44 0.93
N THR A 617 -21.58 -40.49 1.22
CA THR A 617 -23.01 -40.57 0.85
C THR A 617 -23.48 -39.39 0.00
N ARG A 618 -22.64 -38.38 -0.24
CA ARG A 618 -22.96 -37.23 -1.09
C ARG A 618 -21.86 -36.96 -2.11
N PHE A 619 -22.24 -36.68 -3.34
CA PHE A 619 -21.32 -36.57 -4.46
C PHE A 619 -21.65 -35.38 -5.33
N GLN A 620 -20.60 -34.70 -5.78
CA GLN A 620 -20.69 -33.60 -6.72
C GLN A 620 -19.58 -33.69 -7.74
N GLY A 621 -19.90 -33.47 -9.02
CA GLY A 621 -18.91 -33.43 -10.09
C GLY A 621 -19.48 -33.75 -11.46
N TYR A 622 -18.60 -33.75 -12.46
CA TYR A 622 -18.98 -33.88 -13.87
C TYR A 622 -19.47 -35.27 -14.27
N ALA A 623 -19.24 -36.31 -13.47
CA ALA A 623 -19.88 -37.61 -13.64
C ALA A 623 -21.42 -37.54 -13.47
N ILE A 624 -21.89 -36.54 -12.74
CA ILE A 624 -23.31 -36.31 -12.45
C ILE A 624 -23.85 -35.30 -13.47
N ALA A 625 -23.33 -34.07 -13.42
CA ALA A 625 -23.58 -33.05 -14.42
C ALA A 625 -22.58 -31.89 -14.30
N LYS A 626 -22.42 -31.15 -15.39
CA LYS A 626 -21.80 -29.82 -15.35
C LYS A 626 -22.78 -28.81 -14.72
N PRO A 627 -22.29 -27.68 -14.17
CA PRO A 627 -23.17 -26.59 -13.77
C PRO A 627 -24.02 -26.11 -14.95
N MET A 628 -25.31 -25.86 -14.71
CA MET A 628 -26.29 -25.51 -15.74
C MET A 628 -27.24 -24.41 -15.26
N SER A 629 -27.97 -23.75 -16.15
CA SER A 629 -28.98 -22.76 -15.75
C SER A 629 -30.09 -23.36 -14.89
N ASP A 630 -30.87 -22.52 -14.20
CA ASP A 630 -32.08 -22.93 -13.48
C ASP A 630 -33.04 -23.75 -14.36
N VAL A 631 -33.29 -23.28 -15.58
CA VAL A 631 -34.19 -23.95 -16.55
C VAL A 631 -33.65 -25.33 -16.97
N GLU A 632 -32.35 -25.42 -17.27
CA GLU A 632 -31.72 -26.70 -17.62
C GLU A 632 -31.71 -27.66 -16.42
N MET A 633 -31.50 -27.13 -15.21
CA MET A 633 -31.51 -27.90 -13.98
C MET A 633 -32.90 -28.49 -13.70
N GLU A 634 -33.97 -27.71 -13.90
CA GLU A 634 -35.35 -28.21 -13.78
C GLU A 634 -35.61 -29.39 -14.73
N HIS A 635 -35.21 -29.26 -16.00
CA HIS A 635 -35.32 -30.36 -16.95
C HIS A 635 -34.46 -31.58 -16.57
N TRP A 636 -33.24 -31.35 -16.08
CA TRP A 636 -32.35 -32.42 -15.63
C TRP A 636 -32.91 -33.15 -14.42
N LEU A 637 -33.50 -32.44 -13.46
CA LEU A 637 -34.12 -33.01 -12.24
C LEU A 637 -35.26 -33.99 -12.56
N ASP A 638 -35.94 -33.82 -13.69
CA ASP A 638 -37.02 -34.70 -14.10
C ASP A 638 -36.53 -35.99 -14.78
N HIS A 639 -35.28 -36.04 -15.25
CA HIS A 639 -34.74 -37.14 -16.07
C HIS A 639 -33.41 -37.74 -15.55
N TRP A 640 -32.86 -37.25 -14.44
CA TRP A 640 -31.50 -37.60 -14.01
C TRP A 640 -31.28 -39.10 -13.78
N GLN A 641 -32.33 -39.85 -13.40
CA GLN A 641 -32.25 -41.29 -13.16
C GLN A 641 -31.93 -42.07 -14.45
N ASP A 642 -32.50 -41.62 -15.58
CA ASP A 642 -32.25 -42.21 -16.90
C ASP A 642 -30.87 -41.79 -17.43
N LEU A 643 -30.45 -40.56 -17.12
CA LEU A 643 -29.15 -40.02 -17.51
C LEU A 643 -27.99 -40.68 -16.73
N LEU A 644 -28.24 -41.17 -15.52
CA LEU A 644 -27.24 -41.72 -14.61
C LEU A 644 -27.60 -43.14 -14.14
N PRO A 645 -27.65 -44.13 -15.04
CA PRO A 645 -28.05 -45.50 -14.68
C PRO A 645 -27.08 -46.15 -13.67
N TRP A 646 -25.83 -45.68 -13.62
CA TRP A 646 -24.83 -46.14 -12.65
C TRP A 646 -25.15 -45.72 -11.21
N ALA A 647 -25.94 -44.66 -10.99
CA ALA A 647 -26.24 -44.14 -9.65
C ALA A 647 -26.99 -45.18 -8.80
N ALA A 648 -27.80 -46.05 -9.42
CA ALA A 648 -28.49 -47.16 -8.76
C ALA A 648 -27.55 -48.16 -8.07
N LEU A 649 -26.25 -48.14 -8.41
CA LEU A 649 -25.25 -48.99 -7.75
C LEU A 649 -24.71 -48.43 -6.44
N LEU A 650 -24.85 -47.12 -6.19
CA LEU A 650 -24.24 -46.46 -5.03
C LEU A 650 -24.62 -47.11 -3.70
N PRO A 651 -25.91 -47.44 -3.42
CA PRO A 651 -26.27 -48.10 -2.16
C PRO A 651 -25.61 -49.47 -1.99
N ARG A 652 -25.42 -50.24 -3.08
CA ARG A 652 -24.78 -51.56 -3.04
C ARG A 652 -23.29 -51.45 -2.71
N GLN A 653 -22.60 -50.42 -3.21
CA GLN A 653 -21.19 -50.21 -2.89
C GLN A 653 -20.98 -49.88 -1.42
N ALA A 654 -21.96 -49.23 -0.77
CA ALA A 654 -21.88 -48.93 0.65
C ALA A 654 -22.00 -50.16 1.57
N GLU A 655 -22.29 -51.36 1.02
CA GLU A 655 -22.26 -52.63 1.75
C GLU A 655 -20.84 -53.20 1.90
N ILE A 656 -19.87 -52.67 1.14
CA ILE A 656 -18.46 -53.08 1.25
C ILE A 656 -17.97 -52.81 2.67
N SER A 657 -17.38 -53.84 3.30
CA SER A 657 -16.83 -53.69 4.64
C SER A 657 -15.76 -52.59 4.66
N PRO A 658 -15.81 -51.65 5.62
CA PRO A 658 -14.73 -50.67 5.84
C PRO A 658 -13.36 -51.34 6.02
N ASP A 659 -13.32 -52.57 6.53
CA ASP A 659 -12.09 -53.35 6.72
C ASP A 659 -11.38 -53.63 5.40
N ALA A 660 -12.12 -53.77 4.29
CA ALA A 660 -11.53 -53.99 2.97
C ALA A 660 -10.69 -52.79 2.55
N ILE A 661 -11.29 -51.59 2.58
CA ILE A 661 -10.59 -50.36 2.19
C ILE A 661 -9.44 -50.09 3.15
N HIS A 662 -9.66 -50.29 4.44
CA HIS A 662 -8.61 -50.13 5.44
C HIS A 662 -7.41 -51.04 5.19
N ALA A 663 -7.65 -52.31 4.82
CA ALA A 663 -6.58 -53.26 4.47
C ALA A 663 -5.77 -52.80 3.25
N LEU A 664 -6.42 -52.28 2.21
CA LEU A 664 -5.72 -51.70 1.06
C LEU A 664 -4.88 -50.47 1.46
N VAL A 665 -5.44 -49.56 2.26
CA VAL A 665 -4.76 -48.34 2.71
C VAL A 665 -3.54 -48.68 3.56
N GLN A 666 -3.67 -49.63 4.50
CA GLN A 666 -2.55 -50.08 5.33
C GLN A 666 -1.44 -50.71 4.48
N HIS A 667 -1.80 -51.61 3.56
CA HIS A 667 -0.84 -52.22 2.64
C HIS A 667 -0.10 -51.16 1.81
N ASN A 668 -0.84 -50.22 1.25
CA ASN A 668 -0.29 -49.11 0.48
C ASN A 668 0.67 -48.23 1.31
N ASN A 669 0.34 -47.96 2.57
CA ASN A 669 1.22 -47.19 3.48
C ASN A 669 2.53 -47.94 3.77
N THR A 670 2.48 -49.26 3.98
CA THR A 670 3.70 -50.09 4.15
C THR A 670 4.60 -50.00 2.92
N LEU A 671 4.03 -50.02 1.71
CA LEU A 671 4.81 -49.85 0.47
C LEU A 671 5.43 -48.45 0.36
N LEU A 672 4.69 -47.41 0.74
CA LEU A 672 5.19 -46.02 0.80
C LEU A 672 6.34 -45.88 1.82
N HIS A 673 6.25 -46.55 2.98
CA HIS A 673 7.32 -46.56 3.97
C HIS A 673 8.58 -47.24 3.42
N ALA A 674 8.42 -48.37 2.71
CA ALA A 674 9.53 -49.05 2.05
C ALA A 674 10.19 -48.16 0.98
N GLU A 675 9.41 -47.51 0.11
CA GLU A 675 9.91 -46.61 -0.94
C GLU A 675 10.72 -45.42 -0.37
N ARG A 676 10.26 -44.89 0.77
CA ARG A 676 10.89 -43.76 1.47
C ARG A 676 12.04 -44.16 2.40
N GLY A 677 12.27 -45.46 2.61
CA GLY A 677 13.26 -45.94 3.57
C GLY A 677 12.89 -45.66 5.04
N THR A 678 11.60 -45.46 5.34
CA THR A 678 11.09 -45.13 6.67
C THR A 678 10.39 -46.30 7.36
N ILE A 679 10.65 -47.53 6.91
CA ILE A 679 9.99 -48.71 7.45
C ILE A 679 10.42 -49.00 8.89
N SER A 680 9.46 -49.34 9.76
CA SER A 680 9.75 -49.72 11.14
C SER A 680 10.44 -51.08 11.26
N VAL A 681 11.04 -51.36 12.42
CA VAL A 681 11.70 -52.65 12.69
C VAL A 681 10.69 -53.79 12.66
N GLU A 682 9.49 -53.55 13.18
CA GLU A 682 8.38 -54.50 13.22
C GLU A 682 7.83 -54.80 11.81
N GLU A 683 7.58 -53.76 11.00
CA GLU A 683 7.14 -53.92 9.60
C GLU A 683 8.21 -54.67 8.79
N ARG A 684 9.49 -54.34 8.98
CA ARG A 684 10.60 -55.02 8.30
C ARG A 684 10.67 -56.49 8.70
N ALA A 685 10.55 -56.81 9.98
CA ALA A 685 10.54 -58.19 10.46
C ALA A 685 9.38 -59.00 9.86
N LEU A 686 8.19 -58.41 9.75
CA LEU A 686 7.02 -59.03 9.13
C LEU A 686 7.24 -59.32 7.64
N LEU A 687 7.77 -58.36 6.88
CA LEU A 687 7.98 -58.51 5.44
C LEU A 687 9.08 -59.53 5.09
N LEU A 688 10.06 -59.71 5.97
CA LEU A 688 11.14 -60.69 5.81
C LEU A 688 10.69 -62.14 6.04
N GLN A 689 9.55 -62.37 6.70
CA GLN A 689 9.01 -63.73 6.88
C GLN A 689 8.64 -64.37 5.53
N PRO A 690 8.88 -65.69 5.32
CA PRO A 690 8.53 -66.40 4.07
C PRO A 690 7.07 -66.26 3.64
N ASP A 691 6.17 -66.14 4.61
CA ASP A 691 4.72 -65.99 4.52
C ASP A 691 4.24 -64.57 4.88
N GLY A 692 5.13 -63.57 4.93
CA GLY A 692 4.78 -62.18 5.31
C GLY A 692 3.68 -61.53 4.46
N HIS A 693 3.45 -62.03 3.23
CA HIS A 693 2.34 -61.62 2.38
C HIS A 693 0.96 -62.11 2.86
N GLU A 694 0.88 -63.15 3.69
CA GLU A 694 -0.37 -63.62 4.29
C GLU A 694 -0.69 -62.84 5.58
N HIS A 695 0.34 -62.38 6.27
CA HIS A 695 0.22 -61.69 7.56
C HIS A 695 0.04 -60.16 7.46
N CYS A 696 0.27 -59.57 6.29
CA CYS A 696 -0.03 -58.14 6.09
C CYS A 696 -1.55 -57.90 6.06
N ALA A 697 -1.99 -56.66 6.28
CA ALA A 697 -3.42 -56.32 6.39
C ALA A 697 -4.24 -56.78 5.16
N LEU A 698 -3.72 -56.56 3.95
CA LEU A 698 -4.36 -56.99 2.71
C LEU A 698 -4.37 -58.52 2.55
N GLY A 699 -3.29 -59.20 2.95
CA GLY A 699 -3.19 -60.67 2.96
C GLY A 699 -4.21 -61.31 3.89
N ALA A 700 -4.27 -60.83 5.13
CA ALA A 700 -5.22 -61.30 6.13
C ALA A 700 -6.67 -61.08 5.67
N TRP A 701 -6.97 -59.91 5.08
CA TRP A 701 -8.29 -59.63 4.51
C TRP A 701 -8.63 -60.57 3.34
N CYS A 702 -7.70 -60.77 2.40
CA CYS A 702 -7.89 -61.69 1.28
C CYS A 702 -8.14 -63.13 1.76
N HIS A 703 -7.39 -63.60 2.76
CA HIS A 703 -7.56 -64.94 3.33
C HIS A 703 -8.95 -65.09 3.97
N ALA A 704 -9.35 -64.14 4.81
CA ALA A 704 -10.65 -64.13 5.49
C ALA A 704 -11.84 -64.10 4.51
N ASN A 705 -11.67 -63.48 3.34
CA ASN A 705 -12.73 -63.32 2.33
C ASN A 705 -12.56 -64.24 1.10
N SER A 706 -11.66 -65.22 1.16
CA SER A 706 -11.38 -66.12 0.04
C SER A 706 -12.62 -66.91 -0.41
N SER A 707 -13.48 -67.31 0.51
CA SER A 707 -14.75 -68.02 0.22
C SER A 707 -15.71 -67.17 -0.64
N LEU A 708 -15.70 -65.85 -0.47
CA LEU A 708 -16.55 -64.89 -1.18
C LEU A 708 -16.01 -64.54 -2.58
N TYR A 709 -14.68 -64.42 -2.71
CA TYR A 709 -14.07 -63.83 -3.91
C TYR A 709 -13.24 -64.80 -4.77
N SER A 710 -12.90 -66.00 -4.27
CA SER A 710 -12.01 -66.96 -4.96
C SER A 710 -12.42 -67.32 -6.39
N LYS A 711 -13.71 -67.31 -6.70
CA LYS A 711 -14.23 -67.60 -8.05
C LYS A 711 -14.09 -66.44 -9.04
N ARG A 712 -13.70 -65.24 -8.60
CA ARG A 712 -13.55 -64.06 -9.46
C ARG A 712 -12.14 -63.99 -10.05
N PRO A 713 -11.97 -63.86 -11.37
CA PRO A 713 -10.66 -63.70 -11.99
C PRO A 713 -9.86 -62.50 -11.44
N GLY A 714 -10.55 -61.42 -11.03
CA GLY A 714 -9.93 -60.27 -10.38
C GLY A 714 -9.26 -60.61 -9.04
N PHE A 715 -9.82 -61.53 -8.26
CA PHE A 715 -9.25 -61.95 -6.98
C PHE A 715 -7.95 -62.73 -7.17
N LEU A 716 -7.91 -63.64 -8.16
CA LEU A 716 -6.70 -64.39 -8.51
C LEU A 716 -5.59 -63.46 -9.03
N ARG A 717 -5.94 -62.44 -9.82
CA ARG A 717 -5.00 -61.40 -10.26
C ARG A 717 -4.47 -60.58 -9.08
N LEU A 718 -5.34 -60.12 -8.19
CA LEU A 718 -4.95 -59.41 -6.97
C LEU A 718 -3.97 -60.23 -6.13
N MET A 719 -4.28 -61.50 -5.85
CA MET A 719 -3.43 -62.40 -5.07
C MET A 719 -2.05 -62.61 -5.73
N ARG A 720 -2.01 -62.72 -7.07
CA ARG A 720 -0.75 -62.85 -7.81
C ARG A 720 0.12 -61.60 -7.70
N GLU A 721 -0.43 -60.43 -8.00
CA GLU A 721 0.29 -59.15 -7.91
C GLU A 721 0.77 -58.89 -6.46
N HIS A 722 -0.09 -59.21 -5.49
CA HIS A 722 0.22 -59.12 -4.08
C HIS A 722 1.39 -60.03 -3.66
N HIS A 723 1.39 -61.29 -4.10
CA HIS A 723 2.51 -62.18 -3.82
C HIS A 723 3.80 -61.69 -4.48
N GLN A 724 3.74 -61.24 -5.75
CA GLN A 724 4.90 -60.73 -6.48
C GLN A 724 5.54 -59.51 -5.83
N ILE A 725 4.73 -58.54 -5.37
CA ILE A 725 5.30 -57.34 -4.72
C ILE A 725 5.98 -57.69 -3.39
N HIS A 726 5.43 -58.63 -2.62
CA HIS A 726 6.01 -59.05 -1.35
C HIS A 726 7.32 -59.82 -1.54
N SER A 727 7.42 -60.68 -2.55
CA SER A 727 8.68 -61.36 -2.89
C SER A 727 9.78 -60.35 -3.25
N ARG A 728 9.46 -59.34 -4.07
CA ARG A 728 10.40 -58.27 -4.43
C ARG A 728 10.78 -57.38 -3.25
N LEU A 729 9.82 -57.03 -2.40
CA LEU A 729 10.11 -56.28 -1.17
C LEU A 729 11.05 -57.05 -0.26
N ARG A 730 10.91 -58.37 -0.16
CA ARG A 730 11.81 -59.20 0.62
C ARG A 730 13.22 -59.17 0.06
N GLU A 731 13.38 -59.36 -1.25
CA GLU A 731 14.66 -59.26 -1.96
C GLU A 731 15.32 -57.89 -1.67
N TYR A 732 14.57 -56.81 -1.92
CA TYR A 732 15.01 -55.42 -1.67
C TYR A 732 15.42 -55.17 -0.20
N LEU A 733 14.71 -55.74 0.77
CA LEU A 733 15.01 -55.54 2.19
C LEU A 733 16.18 -56.41 2.70
N THR A 734 16.53 -57.47 1.99
CA THR A 734 17.67 -58.36 2.28
C THR A 734 18.98 -57.88 1.65
N GLU A 735 18.90 -57.22 0.50
CA GLU A 735 20.06 -56.66 -0.20
C GLU A 735 20.41 -55.27 0.40
N ASN A 736 21.65 -55.10 0.88
CA ASN A 736 22.13 -53.79 1.37
C ASN A 736 22.38 -52.87 0.16
N HIS A 737 21.33 -52.29 -0.41
CA HIS A 737 21.45 -51.35 -1.52
C HIS A 737 22.10 -50.03 -1.09
N THR A 738 23.22 -49.69 -1.73
CA THR A 738 23.83 -48.35 -1.74
C THR A 738 23.06 -47.40 -2.67
N ASP A 739 23.07 -46.09 -2.38
CA ASP A 739 22.24 -44.98 -2.89
C ASP A 739 21.96 -44.81 -4.43
N ASP A 740 22.41 -45.70 -5.32
CA ASP A 740 22.39 -45.47 -6.78
C ASP A 740 21.23 -46.12 -7.58
N GLU A 741 20.31 -46.86 -6.94
CA GLU A 741 19.20 -47.55 -7.65
C GLU A 741 17.86 -46.79 -7.57
N LYS A 742 17.74 -45.73 -8.38
CA LYS A 742 16.44 -45.08 -8.67
C LYS A 742 15.44 -46.00 -9.41
N VAL A 743 15.91 -47.11 -9.98
CA VAL A 743 15.13 -48.01 -10.85
C VAL A 743 14.14 -48.87 -10.05
N ASP A 744 14.48 -49.32 -8.83
CA ASP A 744 13.61 -50.21 -8.04
C ASP A 744 12.42 -49.50 -7.40
N LYS A 745 12.57 -48.23 -7.01
CA LYS A 745 11.47 -47.43 -6.44
C LYS A 745 10.33 -47.24 -7.43
N HIS A 746 10.65 -47.03 -8.72
CA HIS A 746 9.65 -46.89 -9.77
C HIS A 746 8.85 -48.19 -9.97
N VAL A 747 9.53 -49.33 -9.93
CA VAL A 747 8.90 -50.66 -10.08
C VAL A 747 7.96 -50.96 -8.91
N LEU A 748 8.37 -50.65 -7.68
CA LEU A 748 7.50 -50.77 -6.49
C LEU A 748 6.25 -49.89 -6.59
N ALA A 749 6.40 -48.66 -7.08
CA ALA A 749 5.28 -47.75 -7.29
C ALA A 749 4.29 -48.23 -8.36
N GLU A 750 4.78 -48.81 -9.47
CA GLU A 750 3.94 -49.39 -10.52
C GLU A 750 3.18 -50.63 -10.05
N GLN A 751 3.84 -51.54 -9.33
CA GLN A 751 3.16 -52.72 -8.79
C GLN A 751 2.16 -52.38 -7.68
N SER A 752 2.49 -51.39 -6.84
CA SER A 752 1.55 -50.82 -5.87
C SER A 752 0.29 -50.31 -6.57
N ARG A 753 0.44 -49.63 -7.71
CA ARG A 753 -0.67 -49.20 -8.55
C ARG A 753 -1.46 -50.36 -9.13
N ALA A 754 -0.79 -51.41 -9.61
CA ALA A 754 -1.44 -52.61 -10.12
C ALA A 754 -2.31 -53.30 -9.05
N ILE A 755 -1.82 -53.40 -7.81
CA ILE A 755 -2.58 -53.96 -6.69
C ILE A 755 -3.83 -53.13 -6.40
N ARG A 756 -3.70 -51.80 -6.26
CA ARG A 756 -4.87 -50.90 -6.06
C ARG A 756 -5.88 -51.08 -7.19
N HIS A 757 -5.41 -51.15 -8.43
CA HIS A 757 -6.26 -51.33 -9.60
C HIS A 757 -7.02 -52.66 -9.57
N GLN A 758 -6.34 -53.79 -9.30
CA GLN A 758 -7.00 -55.09 -9.18
C GLN A 758 -7.95 -55.16 -7.98
N PHE A 759 -7.61 -54.51 -6.89
CA PHE A 759 -8.48 -54.38 -5.72
C PHE A 759 -9.76 -53.62 -6.07
N TRP A 760 -9.66 -52.46 -6.71
CA TRP A 760 -10.86 -51.72 -7.12
C TRP A 760 -11.69 -52.51 -8.16
N ASN A 761 -11.06 -53.21 -9.10
CA ASN A 761 -11.77 -54.11 -10.03
C ASN A 761 -12.51 -55.25 -9.33
N LEU A 762 -11.94 -55.77 -8.24
CA LEU A 762 -12.54 -56.87 -7.50
C LEU A 762 -13.81 -56.43 -6.77
N ILE A 763 -13.76 -55.24 -6.16
CA ILE A 763 -14.72 -54.80 -5.16
C ILE A 763 -15.76 -53.85 -5.76
N LEU A 764 -15.39 -53.02 -6.74
CA LEU A 764 -16.35 -52.22 -7.50
C LEU A 764 -17.10 -53.12 -8.48
N LEU A 765 -18.27 -53.60 -8.05
CA LEU A 765 -19.13 -54.41 -8.89
C LEU A 765 -19.94 -53.56 -9.86
N GLY A 766 -19.87 -53.93 -11.14
CA GLY A 766 -20.80 -53.47 -12.17
C GLY A 766 -22.24 -53.89 -11.88
N VAL A 767 -23.13 -52.99 -12.28
CA VAL A 767 -24.38 -53.25 -13.00
C VAL A 767 -24.39 -54.65 -13.61
N GLY A 768 -25.49 -55.37 -13.43
CA GLY A 768 -25.60 -56.78 -13.79
C GLY A 768 -25.24 -57.11 -15.25
N GLN A 769 -24.71 -58.32 -15.41
CA GLN A 769 -24.60 -59.13 -16.62
C GLN A 769 -23.48 -58.82 -17.62
N GLY A 770 -22.54 -59.77 -17.74
CA GLY A 770 -22.27 -60.40 -19.03
C GLY A 770 -21.18 -59.82 -19.95
N THR A 771 -20.41 -58.81 -19.56
CA THR A 771 -19.26 -58.36 -20.38
C THR A 771 -17.94 -58.61 -19.66
N GLU A 772 -17.08 -59.44 -20.26
CA GLU A 772 -15.72 -59.79 -19.80
C GLU A 772 -14.72 -58.63 -19.80
N GLN A 773 -15.14 -57.40 -20.08
CA GLN A 773 -14.25 -56.24 -20.09
C GLN A 773 -14.34 -55.46 -18.78
N SER A 774 -13.18 -55.30 -18.13
CA SER A 774 -13.04 -54.45 -16.97
C SER A 774 -13.33 -53.00 -17.37
N PRO A 775 -14.04 -52.20 -16.55
CA PRO A 775 -14.19 -50.77 -16.78
C PRO A 775 -12.85 -49.99 -16.71
N PHE A 776 -11.74 -50.67 -16.38
CA PHE A 776 -10.40 -50.12 -16.43
C PHE A 776 -9.50 -50.72 -17.53
N ASP A 777 -10.06 -51.51 -18.46
CA ASP A 777 -9.33 -51.96 -19.66
C ASP A 777 -9.31 -50.89 -20.77
N ALA A 778 -9.96 -49.74 -20.55
CA ALA A 778 -9.84 -48.57 -21.43
C ALA A 778 -8.56 -47.78 -21.11
N PRO A 779 -7.79 -47.31 -22.11
CA PRO A 779 -6.62 -46.49 -21.88
C PRO A 779 -7.00 -45.25 -21.07
N VAL A 780 -6.23 -44.97 -20.03
CA VAL A 780 -6.29 -43.71 -19.27
C VAL A 780 -6.34 -42.56 -20.29
N PRO A 781 -7.35 -41.68 -20.27
CA PRO A 781 -7.37 -40.52 -21.16
C PRO A 781 -6.06 -39.75 -20.97
N ASP A 782 -5.41 -39.45 -22.08
CA ASP A 782 -4.09 -38.82 -22.11
C ASP A 782 -4.07 -37.61 -21.15
N ARG A 783 -3.02 -37.52 -20.32
CA ARG A 783 -2.75 -36.45 -19.33
C ARG A 783 -2.72 -35.03 -19.96
N LYS A 784 -2.92 -34.93 -21.28
CA LYS A 784 -2.95 -33.70 -22.06
C LYS A 784 -4.34 -33.11 -22.27
N ALA A 785 -5.44 -33.83 -22.05
CA ALA A 785 -6.79 -33.26 -22.27
C ALA A 785 -7.25 -32.30 -21.16
N ASP A 786 -6.70 -32.42 -19.94
CA ASP A 786 -6.93 -31.49 -18.82
C ASP A 786 -5.80 -30.46 -18.64
N ARG A 787 -4.85 -30.42 -19.59
CA ARG A 787 -3.92 -29.31 -19.75
C ARG A 787 -4.31 -28.55 -21.01
N GLN A 788 -5.33 -27.69 -20.91
CA GLN A 788 -5.27 -26.48 -21.72
C GLN A 788 -3.98 -25.74 -21.32
N PRO A 789 -3.05 -25.51 -22.24
CA PRO A 789 -1.86 -24.77 -21.94
C PRO A 789 -2.26 -23.32 -21.63
N LEU A 790 -1.72 -22.80 -20.53
CA LEU A 790 -1.30 -21.40 -20.47
C LEU A 790 -0.33 -21.16 -21.64
N ASN A 791 -0.85 -20.92 -22.83
CA ASN A 791 -0.07 -20.36 -23.91
C ASN A 791 0.00 -18.85 -23.68
N LEU A 792 1.10 -18.46 -23.04
CA LEU A 792 1.83 -17.24 -23.38
C LEU A 792 2.29 -17.31 -24.85
N VAL A 793 2.38 -16.13 -25.47
CA VAL A 793 2.84 -15.81 -26.83
C VAL A 793 1.74 -16.01 -27.90
N SER A 794 1.21 -14.98 -28.56
CA SER A 794 1.76 -13.68 -28.98
C SER A 794 0.83 -12.49 -28.74
#